data_AF-A0A4R4QG63-F1
#
_entry.id   AF-A0A4R4QG63-F1
#
_cell.length_a   1.000
_cell.length_b   1.000
_cell.length_c   1.000
_cell.angle_alpha   90.00
_cell.angle_beta   90.00
_cell.angle_gamma   90.00
#
_symmetry.space_group_name_H-M   'P 1'
#
loop_
_entity.id
_entity.type
_entity.pdbx_description
1 polymer ?
#
loop_
_entity_poly.entity_id
_entity_poly.type
_entity_poly.pdbx_seq_one_letter_code
_entity_poly.pdbx_strand_id
1 'polypeptide(L)'
;MRIRAGLCVAATVAAGLVGVGAAPAAAADVGGATVVPVQVTGDPAERFNLVLLGDGYTEAELPTFRSHVEKHLNTLWTIEPFKSYRSYFNVYAVEIVSAESGVDCDPGLGDPQRDTVLDMGFWGGCNPNSVQRLLAVDGAAANAYADLAAGTNRGNRQLVALANSNTYGGAGGVNATASGGNALSALISPHELGHSLGGLQDEYDYYARGVAGDTYDGPEPSSTHHTLLTEAQMRDTRAKWWRWLGEPSESGGTIGRYEGGLYLQKGVWRPSRHSMMKSLGFYFDQVAREQMTERIASRVDILAGGTGTGQPIGADRVVRVETLHPVSHELTVGWTVDGTAVPGTGNARDLDLRTLRFTPGTHTVTATVTDPTPFVRDPAVRESPALTQRRTWTVDTRLTTPVVDEPLAITTSTATARPVGAQDVVYVESTQRSDRIPAVSWALDGRPVANPGHDGDLELAGLGLTGGTHRLTATVTDPVTAESVTRSWTVDATRPDVDYALSEPLLSTARPGKPTEYVYNGPFTMRLTGTDDAAGQVTAEFRLDRDGWHNYYGWPTDAQEPFLFTATGTDVDGLVYGNLGSGGLSVSPFAQRSPGYGRHTVEYRGIDAVGNVGAAGEFVATLIPPPPTCTDVVSGRHAGALVVTSGVTCLRAATVTGGVTVRAGAALVVDRSSITGAVVATGATAVELLNSSVRGAVTVTGTTGHVTAVGSRVDGALLLSGNTTGTTAAILAGNEAASVHCAGNSPAPVDLGAPNRVRGAASGQCRGL
;
A
#
# COMPACT_ATOMS: atom_id res chain seq x y z
N MET A 1 17.03 -4.89 77.52
CA MET A 1 16.20 -6.11 77.63
C MET A 1 16.52 -6.96 76.42
N ARG A 2 16.91 -8.22 76.64
CA ARG A 2 17.55 -9.16 75.67
C ARG A 2 16.56 -9.51 74.52
N ILE A 3 16.99 -9.94 73.33
CA ILE A 3 17.44 -11.32 73.03
C ILE A 3 18.24 -11.39 71.71
N ARG A 4 19.18 -12.34 71.71
CA ARG A 4 20.21 -12.71 70.73
C ARG A 4 19.64 -13.32 69.43
N ALA A 5 20.38 -13.21 68.33
CA ALA A 5 20.32 -14.13 67.19
C ALA A 5 21.71 -14.73 66.94
N GLY A 6 21.79 -16.06 66.93
CA GLY A 6 23.00 -16.84 66.68
C GLY A 6 23.17 -17.16 65.19
N LEU A 7 24.43 -17.21 64.77
CA LEU A 7 24.90 -17.52 63.43
C LEU A 7 24.99 -19.05 63.26
N CYS A 8 24.31 -19.63 62.26
CA CYS A 8 24.50 -21.02 61.84
C CYS A 8 25.19 -21.04 60.46
N VAL A 9 26.28 -21.81 60.40
CA VAL A 9 27.07 -22.13 59.22
C VAL A 9 26.37 -23.21 58.41
N ALA A 10 26.27 -23.04 57.09
CA ALA A 10 25.94 -24.10 56.14
C ALA A 10 27.02 -24.17 55.07
N ALA A 11 27.59 -25.36 54.89
CA ALA A 11 28.68 -25.69 53.98
C ALA A 11 28.20 -25.74 52.52
N THR A 12 28.94 -25.10 51.62
CA THR A 12 28.77 -25.22 50.17
C THR A 12 29.70 -26.28 49.60
N VAL A 13 29.12 -27.31 48.97
CA VAL A 13 29.82 -28.30 48.16
C VAL A 13 30.02 -27.69 46.76
N ALA A 14 31.28 -27.53 46.36
CA ALA A 14 31.64 -27.13 45.00
C ALA A 14 31.59 -28.33 44.06
N ALA A 15 30.63 -28.35 43.14
CA ALA A 15 30.62 -29.23 41.98
C ALA A 15 31.14 -28.42 40.77
N GLY A 16 32.25 -28.86 40.18
CA GLY A 16 32.86 -28.22 39.02
C GLY A 16 31.99 -28.36 37.77
N LEU A 17 31.63 -27.23 37.17
CA LEU A 17 31.12 -27.15 35.81
C LEU A 17 32.31 -27.11 34.86
N VAL A 18 32.52 -28.19 34.11
CA VAL A 18 33.37 -28.20 32.93
C VAL A 18 32.65 -27.37 31.87
N GLY A 19 33.13 -26.16 31.62
CA GLY A 19 32.65 -25.31 30.53
C GLY A 19 33.00 -25.97 29.19
N VAL A 20 31.99 -26.46 28.48
CA VAL A 20 32.12 -26.77 27.06
C VAL A 20 32.17 -25.41 26.35
N GLY A 21 33.36 -24.95 26.00
CA GLY A 21 33.53 -23.78 25.14
C GLY A 21 32.89 -24.07 23.80
N ALA A 22 31.85 -23.31 23.44
CA ALA A 22 31.34 -23.30 22.08
C ALA A 22 32.48 -22.87 21.16
N ALA A 23 32.83 -23.71 20.18
CA ALA A 23 33.75 -23.33 19.12
C ALA A 23 33.18 -22.10 18.39
N PRO A 24 34.01 -21.13 17.96
CA PRO A 24 33.54 -20.05 17.11
C PRO A 24 32.95 -20.65 15.83
N ALA A 25 31.75 -20.21 15.44
CA ALA A 25 31.17 -20.58 14.16
C ALA A 25 32.15 -20.18 13.05
N ALA A 26 32.45 -21.10 12.13
CA ALA A 26 33.24 -20.78 10.95
C ALA A 26 32.48 -19.76 10.10
N ALA A 27 33.18 -18.75 9.58
CA ALA A 27 32.61 -17.79 8.64
C ALA A 27 32.10 -18.52 7.39
N ALA A 28 30.95 -18.11 6.88
CA ALA A 28 30.39 -18.68 5.66
C ALA A 28 31.22 -18.29 4.42
N ASP A 29 31.48 -19.26 3.53
CA ASP A 29 32.21 -19.01 2.29
C ASP A 29 31.38 -18.20 1.29
N VAL A 30 32.04 -17.43 0.41
CA VAL A 30 31.40 -16.78 -0.74
C VAL A 30 30.66 -17.82 -1.59
N GLY A 31 29.42 -17.51 -1.98
CA GLY A 31 28.52 -18.45 -2.66
C GLY A 31 27.92 -19.50 -1.73
N GLY A 32 28.29 -19.52 -0.44
CA GLY A 32 27.56 -20.25 0.59
C GLY A 32 26.12 -19.73 0.66
N ALA A 33 25.16 -20.65 0.57
CA ALA A 33 23.75 -20.32 0.53
C ALA A 33 22.94 -21.08 1.59
N THR A 34 22.04 -20.36 2.27
CA THR A 34 21.07 -20.95 3.21
C THR A 34 19.66 -20.67 2.72
N VAL A 35 18.85 -21.72 2.56
CA VAL A 35 17.43 -21.58 2.25
C VAL A 35 16.66 -21.44 3.56
N VAL A 36 16.00 -20.30 3.73
CA VAL A 36 15.17 -19.97 4.89
C VAL A 36 13.70 -19.97 4.46
N PRO A 37 12.89 -20.91 4.97
CA PRO A 37 11.44 -20.86 4.79
C PRO A 37 10.88 -19.65 5.54
N VAL A 38 10.31 -18.70 4.82
CA VAL A 38 9.71 -17.48 5.39
C VAL A 38 8.21 -17.71 5.66
N GLN A 39 7.55 -18.40 4.72
CA GLN A 39 6.16 -18.82 4.83
C GLN A 39 5.98 -20.15 4.10
N VAL A 40 5.38 -21.15 4.75
CA VAL A 40 5.05 -22.44 4.12
C VAL A 40 3.60 -22.77 4.43
N THR A 41 2.77 -22.86 3.39
CA THR A 41 1.31 -23.05 3.46
C THR A 41 0.85 -24.39 2.89
N GLY A 42 1.79 -25.20 2.38
CA GLY A 42 1.55 -26.54 1.86
C GLY A 42 2.80 -27.11 1.19
N ASP A 43 2.66 -28.31 0.60
CA ASP A 43 3.72 -28.93 -0.18
C ASP A 43 4.19 -27.97 -1.29
N PRO A 44 5.50 -27.71 -1.45
CA PRO A 44 6.02 -26.87 -2.53
C PRO A 44 5.61 -27.30 -3.93
N ALA A 45 5.28 -28.57 -4.16
CA ALA A 45 4.78 -29.07 -5.44
C ALA A 45 3.34 -28.59 -5.74
N GLU A 46 2.55 -28.32 -4.70
CA GLU A 46 1.13 -27.96 -4.77
C GLU A 46 0.85 -26.48 -4.46
N ARG A 47 1.92 -25.69 -4.33
CA ARG A 47 1.85 -24.25 -4.05
C ARG A 47 2.59 -23.47 -5.11
N PHE A 48 2.23 -22.20 -5.21
CA PHE A 48 3.05 -21.25 -5.93
C PHE A 48 4.19 -20.80 -5.02
N ASN A 49 5.43 -20.84 -5.50
CA ASN A 49 6.60 -20.59 -4.68
C ASN A 49 7.23 -19.23 -5.06
N LEU A 50 7.25 -18.29 -4.12
CA LEU A 50 7.99 -17.05 -4.27
C LEU A 50 9.39 -17.24 -3.66
N VAL A 51 10.43 -17.16 -4.48
CA VAL A 51 11.82 -17.33 -4.02
C VAL A 51 12.55 -16.01 -4.12
N LEU A 52 12.94 -15.45 -2.96
CA LEU A 52 13.70 -14.22 -2.84
C LEU A 52 15.19 -14.54 -2.75
N LEU A 53 15.99 -13.89 -3.59
CA LEU A 53 17.43 -14.10 -3.70
C LEU A 53 18.15 -12.79 -3.36
N GLY A 54 19.18 -12.82 -2.51
CA GLY A 54 20.00 -11.64 -2.23
C GLY A 54 21.25 -11.61 -3.10
N ASP A 55 21.61 -10.44 -3.62
CA ASP A 55 22.91 -10.20 -4.26
C ASP A 55 23.57 -8.92 -3.77
N GLY A 56 24.90 -8.94 -3.67
CA GLY A 56 25.69 -7.84 -3.11
C GLY A 56 25.60 -7.72 -1.60
N TYR A 57 25.11 -8.76 -0.89
CA TYR A 57 25.12 -8.82 0.58
C TYR A 57 26.26 -9.72 1.04
N THR A 58 27.24 -9.15 1.72
CA THR A 58 28.26 -9.93 2.42
C THR A 58 27.65 -10.70 3.59
N GLU A 59 28.40 -11.63 4.19
CA GLU A 59 27.95 -12.38 5.38
C GLU A 59 27.45 -11.45 6.50
N ALA A 60 28.14 -10.32 6.72
CA ALA A 60 27.79 -9.32 7.73
C ALA A 60 26.50 -8.56 7.40
N GLU A 61 26.07 -8.57 6.14
CA GLU A 61 24.90 -7.85 5.63
C GLU A 61 23.70 -8.76 5.38
N LEU A 62 23.80 -10.07 5.62
CA LEU A 62 22.65 -10.98 5.59
C LEU A 62 21.50 -10.53 6.53
N PRO A 63 21.74 -9.96 7.72
CA PRO A 63 20.67 -9.34 8.50
C PRO A 63 19.94 -8.20 7.77
N THR A 64 20.67 -7.41 6.97
CA THR A 64 20.09 -6.36 6.11
C THR A 64 19.24 -6.98 5.01
N PHE A 65 19.72 -8.04 4.34
CA PHE A 65 18.92 -8.79 3.37
C PHE A 65 17.60 -9.30 3.96
N ARG A 66 17.65 -9.91 5.16
CA ARG A 66 16.44 -10.37 5.87
C ARG A 66 15.45 -9.22 6.13
N SER A 67 15.96 -8.06 6.55
CA SER A 67 15.12 -6.87 6.78
C SER A 67 14.50 -6.36 5.47
N HIS A 68 15.24 -6.38 4.36
CA HIS A 68 14.68 -6.06 3.05
C HIS A 68 13.61 -7.08 2.63
N VAL A 69 13.86 -8.38 2.76
CA VAL A 69 12.85 -9.43 2.49
C VAL A 69 11.57 -9.20 3.31
N GLU A 70 11.71 -8.93 4.60
CA GLU A 70 10.57 -8.64 5.48
C GLU A 70 9.79 -7.41 5.03
N LYS A 71 10.46 -6.28 4.73
CA LYS A 71 9.84 -5.06 4.22
C LYS A 71 9.06 -5.32 2.92
N HIS A 72 9.67 -6.02 1.96
CA HIS A 72 9.04 -6.34 0.67
C HIS A 72 7.80 -7.22 0.84
N LEU A 73 7.90 -8.27 1.66
CA LEU A 73 6.78 -9.17 1.89
C LEU A 73 5.64 -8.48 2.65
N ASN A 74 5.95 -7.68 3.67
CA ASN A 74 4.95 -6.92 4.40
C ASN A 74 4.17 -5.99 3.47
N THR A 75 4.85 -5.24 2.59
CA THR A 75 4.18 -4.42 1.57
C THR A 75 3.40 -5.26 0.55
N LEU A 76 3.96 -6.37 0.07
CA LEU A 76 3.28 -7.24 -0.90
C LEU A 76 1.95 -7.77 -0.35
N TRP A 77 1.91 -8.16 0.93
CA TRP A 77 0.71 -8.68 1.59
C TRP A 77 -0.32 -7.62 1.98
N THR A 78 -0.05 -6.33 1.77
CA THR A 78 -1.08 -5.29 1.85
C THR A 78 -1.79 -5.05 0.52
N ILE A 79 -1.21 -5.51 -0.60
CA ILE A 79 -1.68 -5.24 -1.96
C ILE A 79 -2.54 -6.39 -2.46
N GLU A 80 -3.72 -6.08 -3.00
CA GLU A 80 -4.54 -7.07 -3.69
C GLU A 80 -4.02 -7.33 -5.13
N PRO A 81 -4.05 -8.58 -5.63
CA PRO A 81 -4.66 -9.77 -5.03
C PRO A 81 -3.71 -10.59 -4.14
N PHE A 82 -2.44 -10.18 -3.98
CA PHE A 82 -1.47 -10.92 -3.17
C PHE A 82 -1.93 -11.12 -1.72
N LYS A 83 -2.57 -10.10 -1.13
CA LYS A 83 -3.19 -10.19 0.19
C LYS A 83 -4.21 -11.33 0.28
N SER A 84 -5.26 -11.32 -0.54
CA SER A 84 -6.33 -12.33 -0.54
C SER A 84 -5.84 -13.74 -0.83
N TYR A 85 -4.80 -13.88 -1.65
CA TYR A 85 -4.29 -15.18 -2.08
C TYR A 85 -2.98 -15.57 -1.40
N ARG A 86 -2.58 -14.90 -0.31
CA ARG A 86 -1.30 -15.16 0.37
C ARG A 86 -1.10 -16.62 0.79
N SER A 87 -2.19 -17.34 1.07
CA SER A 87 -2.17 -18.77 1.41
C SER A 87 -1.78 -19.67 0.23
N TYR A 88 -1.85 -19.19 -1.02
CA TYR A 88 -1.43 -19.94 -2.21
C TYR A 88 0.09 -19.95 -2.37
N PHE A 89 0.78 -19.08 -1.63
CA PHE A 89 2.21 -18.89 -1.71
C PHE A 89 2.95 -19.63 -0.60
N ASN A 90 3.94 -20.42 -1.00
CA ASN A 90 5.12 -20.62 -0.19
C ASN A 90 6.14 -19.51 -0.49
N VAL A 91 6.93 -19.12 0.51
CA VAL A 91 7.96 -18.09 0.41
C VAL A 91 9.26 -18.61 0.99
N TYR A 92 10.32 -18.54 0.18
CA TYR A 92 11.67 -18.92 0.56
C TYR A 92 12.61 -17.73 0.34
N ALA A 93 13.43 -17.41 1.33
CA ALA A 93 14.58 -16.54 1.15
C ALA A 93 15.82 -17.41 0.98
N VAL A 94 16.61 -17.16 -0.05
CA VAL A 94 17.92 -17.79 -0.24
C VAL A 94 18.97 -16.76 0.11
N GLU A 95 19.58 -16.94 1.28
CA GLU A 95 20.63 -16.08 1.80
C GLU A 95 21.95 -16.48 1.18
N ILE A 96 22.46 -15.66 0.26
CA ILE A 96 23.66 -15.96 -0.52
C ILE A 96 24.75 -14.98 -0.10
N VAL A 97 25.91 -15.49 0.31
CA VAL A 97 27.06 -14.64 0.69
C VAL A 97 27.76 -14.13 -0.56
N SER A 98 27.69 -12.83 -0.84
CA SER A 98 28.47 -12.17 -1.88
C SER A 98 29.89 -11.82 -1.42
N ALA A 99 30.86 -11.78 -2.34
CA ALA A 99 32.24 -11.41 -2.03
C ALA A 99 32.37 -9.91 -1.73
N GLU A 100 31.63 -9.09 -2.47
CA GLU A 100 31.57 -7.64 -2.29
C GLU A 100 30.17 -7.15 -1.89
N SER A 101 30.15 -6.02 -1.18
CA SER A 101 28.94 -5.26 -0.88
C SER A 101 28.59 -4.34 -2.06
N GLY A 102 27.30 -4.26 -2.40
CA GLY A 102 26.80 -3.50 -3.54
C GLY A 102 26.71 -4.30 -4.82
N VAL A 103 26.34 -3.64 -5.92
CA VAL A 103 26.15 -4.26 -7.25
C VAL A 103 26.81 -3.41 -8.34
N ASP A 104 26.84 -3.95 -9.56
CA ASP A 104 27.50 -3.34 -10.71
C ASP A 104 26.93 -1.98 -11.12
N CYS A 105 27.84 -1.05 -11.45
CA CYS A 105 27.52 0.27 -12.03
C CYS A 105 26.48 1.07 -11.23
N ASP A 106 26.59 1.01 -9.89
CA ASP A 106 25.72 1.69 -8.95
C ASP A 106 26.36 2.97 -8.37
N PRO A 107 25.79 4.18 -8.61
CA PRO A 107 24.58 4.45 -9.41
C PRO A 107 24.83 4.62 -10.92
N GLY A 108 26.08 4.72 -11.37
CA GLY A 108 26.44 5.10 -12.74
C GLY A 108 27.41 4.14 -13.45
N LEU A 109 27.49 4.27 -14.78
CA LEU A 109 28.40 3.50 -15.65
C LEU A 109 29.90 3.71 -15.36
N GLY A 110 30.25 4.76 -14.61
CA GLY A 110 31.62 5.03 -14.18
C GLY A 110 31.97 4.43 -12.81
N ASP A 111 30.97 3.88 -12.11
CA ASP A 111 31.14 3.26 -10.79
C ASP A 111 31.64 1.81 -10.93
N PRO A 112 32.26 1.24 -9.88
CA PRO A 112 32.89 -0.07 -9.96
C PRO A 112 31.90 -1.20 -10.31
N GLN A 113 32.41 -2.19 -11.04
CA GLN A 113 31.82 -3.53 -11.06
C GLN A 113 32.23 -4.28 -9.79
N ARG A 114 31.31 -5.08 -9.25
CA ARG A 114 31.39 -5.81 -7.99
C ARG A 114 31.36 -7.29 -8.27
N ASP A 115 32.23 -8.05 -7.62
CA ASP A 115 32.19 -9.51 -7.64
C ASP A 115 31.05 -10.01 -6.75
N THR A 116 29.87 -10.19 -7.35
CA THR A 116 28.66 -10.67 -6.68
C THR A 116 28.17 -11.98 -7.28
N VAL A 117 27.31 -12.69 -6.54
CA VAL A 117 27.02 -14.09 -6.84
C VAL A 117 25.97 -14.26 -7.93
N LEU A 118 25.09 -13.26 -8.10
CA LEU A 118 24.07 -13.22 -9.13
C LEU A 118 24.37 -12.21 -10.24
N ASP A 119 25.54 -11.57 -10.22
CA ASP A 119 25.99 -10.59 -11.22
C ASP A 119 24.93 -9.50 -11.47
N MET A 120 24.31 -9.01 -10.40
CA MET A 120 23.32 -7.94 -10.52
C MET A 120 24.00 -6.62 -10.86
N GLY A 121 23.35 -5.83 -11.72
CA GLY A 121 23.90 -4.54 -12.15
C GLY A 121 22.88 -3.59 -12.76
N PHE A 122 23.03 -2.31 -12.45
CA PHE A 122 22.26 -1.24 -13.09
C PHE A 122 22.63 -1.11 -14.56
N TRP A 123 21.89 -0.29 -15.31
CA TRP A 123 22.11 -0.11 -16.75
C TRP A 123 22.03 -1.43 -17.54
N GLY A 124 21.19 -2.37 -17.09
CA GLY A 124 21.07 -3.68 -17.69
C GLY A 124 22.38 -4.49 -17.69
N GLY A 125 23.17 -4.41 -16.61
CA GLY A 125 24.50 -5.01 -16.54
C GLY A 125 25.58 -4.12 -17.17
N CYS A 126 25.66 -2.86 -16.75
CA CYS A 126 26.67 -1.89 -17.21
C CYS A 126 26.63 -1.57 -18.71
N ASN A 127 25.47 -1.67 -19.37
CA ASN A 127 25.32 -1.34 -20.79
C ASN A 127 25.01 0.16 -20.99
N PRO A 128 25.87 0.94 -21.67
CA PRO A 128 25.66 2.37 -21.88
C PRO A 128 24.45 2.72 -22.75
N ASN A 129 23.85 1.75 -23.44
CA ASN A 129 22.64 1.94 -24.25
C ASN A 129 21.34 1.61 -23.47
N SER A 130 21.47 1.19 -22.21
CA SER A 130 20.32 0.89 -21.35
C SER A 130 19.90 2.12 -20.54
N VAL A 131 18.71 2.06 -19.93
CA VAL A 131 18.30 3.05 -18.94
C VAL A 131 18.89 2.69 -17.57
N GLN A 132 19.31 3.71 -16.80
CA GLN A 132 19.94 3.54 -15.49
C GLN A 132 19.18 2.56 -14.58
N ARG A 133 17.87 2.75 -14.41
CA ARG A 133 17.03 1.99 -13.48
C ARG A 133 16.86 0.51 -13.80
N LEU A 134 17.28 0.05 -14.98
CA LEU A 134 17.14 -1.34 -15.38
C LEU A 134 18.17 -2.18 -14.61
N LEU A 135 17.71 -2.88 -13.58
CA LEU A 135 18.53 -3.72 -12.71
C LEU A 135 18.51 -5.16 -13.24
N ALA A 136 19.60 -5.58 -13.88
CA ALA A 136 19.73 -6.93 -14.41
C ALA A 136 20.16 -7.94 -13.34
N VAL A 137 20.02 -9.23 -13.67
CA VAL A 137 20.48 -10.37 -12.86
C VAL A 137 20.87 -11.52 -13.79
N ASP A 138 21.90 -12.29 -13.45
CA ASP A 138 22.19 -13.56 -14.11
C ASP A 138 21.08 -14.58 -13.79
N GLY A 139 20.23 -14.83 -14.79
CA GLY A 139 19.12 -15.76 -14.65
C GLY A 139 19.53 -17.22 -14.45
N ALA A 140 20.70 -17.65 -14.93
CA ALA A 140 21.19 -19.01 -14.73
C ALA A 140 21.67 -19.19 -13.28
N ALA A 141 22.45 -18.24 -12.76
CA ALA A 141 22.88 -18.22 -11.36
C ALA A 141 21.66 -18.15 -10.42
N ALA A 142 20.73 -17.24 -10.66
CA ALA A 142 19.50 -17.10 -9.88
C ALA A 142 18.70 -18.41 -9.82
N ASN A 143 18.56 -19.11 -10.95
CA ASN A 143 17.87 -20.40 -10.97
C ASN A 143 18.66 -21.50 -10.22
N ALA A 144 19.99 -21.54 -10.34
CA ALA A 144 20.82 -22.54 -9.66
C ALA A 144 20.69 -22.43 -8.12
N TYR A 145 20.69 -21.20 -7.59
CA TYR A 145 20.44 -20.98 -6.16
C TYR A 145 18.99 -21.22 -5.76
N ALA A 146 18.02 -20.85 -6.60
CA ALA A 146 16.62 -21.15 -6.33
C ALA A 146 16.32 -22.66 -6.31
N ASP A 147 17.07 -23.48 -7.06
CA ASP A 147 16.95 -24.95 -7.07
C ASP A 147 17.33 -25.59 -5.72
N LEU A 148 17.99 -24.84 -4.82
CA LEU A 148 18.24 -25.30 -3.44
C LEU A 148 16.95 -25.38 -2.61
N ALA A 149 15.90 -24.64 -2.98
CA ALA A 149 14.58 -24.74 -2.36
C ALA A 149 13.87 -26.01 -2.86
N ALA A 150 14.04 -27.10 -2.11
CA ALA A 150 13.52 -28.42 -2.45
C ALA A 150 12.00 -28.43 -2.68
N GLY A 151 11.55 -29.20 -3.69
CA GLY A 151 10.14 -29.31 -4.08
C GLY A 151 9.63 -28.18 -4.98
N THR A 152 10.37 -27.07 -5.10
CA THR A 152 10.07 -26.02 -6.09
C THR A 152 10.57 -26.40 -7.47
N ASN A 153 9.96 -25.86 -8.52
CA ASN A 153 10.43 -25.97 -9.89
C ASN A 153 10.08 -24.71 -10.70
N ARG A 154 10.60 -24.60 -11.93
CA ARG A 154 10.40 -23.41 -12.77
C ARG A 154 8.94 -23.15 -13.18
N GLY A 155 8.07 -24.17 -13.16
CA GLY A 155 6.66 -24.03 -13.51
C GLY A 155 5.81 -23.45 -12.38
N ASN A 156 6.18 -23.74 -11.13
CA ASN A 156 5.44 -23.33 -9.93
C ASN A 156 6.20 -22.34 -9.05
N ARG A 157 7.20 -21.62 -9.60
CA ARG A 157 7.92 -20.58 -8.85
C ARG A 157 8.06 -19.27 -9.61
N GLN A 158 8.19 -18.19 -8.85
CA GLN A 158 8.59 -16.86 -9.32
C GLN A 158 9.80 -16.40 -8.51
N LEU A 159 10.81 -15.89 -9.21
CA LEU A 159 12.03 -15.37 -8.59
C LEU A 159 11.93 -13.86 -8.42
N VAL A 160 12.38 -13.38 -7.25
CA VAL A 160 12.61 -11.95 -6.95
C VAL A 160 14.05 -11.80 -6.45
N ALA A 161 14.91 -11.15 -7.23
CA ALA A 161 16.28 -10.86 -6.80
C ALA A 161 16.37 -9.45 -6.21
N LEU A 162 16.93 -9.33 -5.01
CA LEU A 162 17.13 -8.07 -4.31
C LEU A 162 18.61 -7.68 -4.37
N ALA A 163 18.92 -6.52 -4.93
CA ALA A 163 20.27 -5.96 -4.90
C ALA A 163 20.51 -5.20 -3.60
N ASN A 164 21.69 -5.32 -2.99
CA ASN A 164 22.11 -4.47 -1.87
C ASN A 164 22.42 -3.04 -2.36
N SER A 165 21.38 -2.24 -2.59
CA SER A 165 21.51 -0.87 -3.11
C SER A 165 20.38 0.03 -2.62
N ASN A 166 20.72 1.31 -2.39
CA ASN A 166 19.77 2.39 -2.13
C ASN A 166 19.33 3.13 -3.40
N THR A 167 19.99 2.89 -4.54
CA THR A 167 19.66 3.50 -5.83
C THR A 167 18.34 2.93 -6.33
N TYR A 168 17.48 3.77 -6.91
CA TYR A 168 16.21 3.30 -7.47
C TYR A 168 16.46 2.42 -8.71
N GLY A 169 15.97 1.19 -8.68
CA GLY A 169 15.96 0.32 -9.86
C GLY A 169 15.25 -1.00 -9.63
N GLY A 170 14.85 -1.58 -10.75
CA GLY A 170 14.10 -2.81 -10.84
C GLY A 170 13.90 -3.20 -12.30
N ALA A 171 13.51 -4.44 -12.51
CA ALA A 171 13.16 -4.96 -13.81
C ALA A 171 12.22 -6.16 -13.68
N GLY A 172 11.24 -6.21 -14.59
CA GLY A 172 10.28 -7.28 -14.70
C GLY A 172 10.46 -8.01 -16.03
N GLY A 173 10.63 -9.32 -15.98
CA GLY A 173 10.79 -10.18 -17.14
C GLY A 173 10.51 -11.63 -16.76
N VAL A 174 11.41 -12.56 -17.05
CA VAL A 174 11.29 -13.92 -16.47
C VAL A 174 11.45 -13.88 -14.95
N ASN A 175 12.39 -13.06 -14.47
CA ASN A 175 12.61 -12.77 -13.06
C ASN A 175 12.14 -11.35 -12.75
N ALA A 176 11.77 -11.09 -11.50
CA ALA A 176 11.63 -9.75 -10.98
C ALA A 176 12.91 -9.36 -10.24
N THR A 177 13.34 -8.11 -10.37
CA THR A 177 14.48 -7.56 -9.61
C THR A 177 14.07 -6.25 -8.93
N ALA A 178 14.67 -5.96 -7.79
CA ALA A 178 14.51 -4.67 -7.12
C ALA A 178 15.77 -4.31 -6.33
N SER A 179 16.11 -3.04 -6.24
CA SER A 179 17.04 -2.57 -5.21
C SER A 179 16.40 -2.79 -3.84
N GLY A 180 17.10 -3.35 -2.85
CA GLY A 180 16.53 -3.69 -1.53
C GLY A 180 16.44 -2.50 -0.54
N GLY A 181 17.33 -1.52 -0.66
CA GLY A 181 17.46 -0.43 0.31
C GLY A 181 16.76 0.88 -0.07
N ASN A 182 16.33 1.06 -1.33
CA ASN A 182 15.68 2.28 -1.79
C ASN A 182 14.37 2.59 -1.02
N ALA A 183 13.98 3.86 -0.89
CA ALA A 183 12.73 4.25 -0.23
C ALA A 183 11.49 3.57 -0.84
N LEU A 184 11.44 3.53 -2.18
CA LEU A 184 10.36 2.92 -2.97
C LEU A 184 10.53 1.41 -3.18
N SER A 185 11.63 0.83 -2.72
CA SER A 185 12.06 -0.55 -2.98
C SER A 185 10.96 -1.62 -2.84
N ALA A 186 10.23 -1.61 -1.72
CA ALA A 186 9.18 -2.59 -1.45
C ALA A 186 7.95 -2.44 -2.38
N LEU A 187 7.80 -1.29 -3.04
CA LEU A 187 6.78 -1.02 -4.06
C LEU A 187 7.27 -1.38 -5.47
N ILE A 188 8.59 -1.53 -5.69
CA ILE A 188 9.16 -1.98 -6.96
C ILE A 188 8.78 -3.46 -7.18
N SER A 189 9.02 -4.33 -6.20
CA SER A 189 8.71 -5.77 -6.35
C SER A 189 7.29 -6.09 -6.84
N PRO A 190 6.19 -5.54 -6.28
CA PRO A 190 4.86 -5.83 -6.80
C PRO A 190 4.65 -5.28 -8.22
N HIS A 191 5.24 -4.14 -8.60
CA HIS A 191 5.24 -3.65 -9.98
C HIS A 191 5.95 -4.63 -10.93
N GLU A 192 7.15 -5.08 -10.58
CA GLU A 192 7.92 -6.01 -11.42
C GLU A 192 7.27 -7.41 -11.49
N LEU A 193 6.61 -7.85 -10.42
CA LEU A 193 5.76 -9.04 -10.44
C LEU A 193 4.55 -8.86 -11.36
N GLY A 194 4.03 -7.63 -11.50
CA GLY A 194 3.03 -7.28 -12.51
C GLY A 194 3.48 -7.66 -13.93
N HIS A 195 4.75 -7.41 -14.25
CA HIS A 195 5.34 -7.87 -15.50
C HIS A 195 5.62 -9.37 -15.50
N SER A 196 6.39 -9.87 -14.53
CA SER A 196 6.96 -11.22 -14.59
C SER A 196 5.93 -12.34 -14.42
N LEU A 197 4.93 -12.09 -13.57
CA LEU A 197 3.82 -13.01 -13.32
C LEU A 197 2.57 -12.61 -14.12
N GLY A 198 2.23 -11.32 -14.10
CA GLY A 198 0.99 -10.80 -14.70
C GLY A 198 1.00 -10.76 -16.22
N GLY A 199 2.18 -10.57 -16.83
CA GLY A 199 2.32 -10.19 -18.23
C GLY A 199 1.78 -8.78 -18.51
N LEU A 200 1.67 -7.94 -17.48
CA LEU A 200 1.28 -6.55 -17.60
C LEU A 200 2.38 -5.75 -18.31
N GLN A 201 2.02 -4.61 -18.88
CA GLN A 201 2.89 -3.66 -19.55
C GLN A 201 2.87 -2.33 -18.80
N ASP A 202 3.86 -1.49 -19.04
CA ASP A 202 3.94 -0.20 -18.37
C ASP A 202 2.87 0.79 -18.85
N GLU A 203 2.23 1.46 -17.89
CA GLU A 203 1.19 2.48 -18.10
C GLU A 203 1.74 3.91 -18.01
N TYR A 204 3.05 4.06 -17.75
CA TYR A 204 3.73 5.34 -17.83
C TYR A 204 4.12 5.68 -19.28
N ASP A 205 4.33 6.98 -19.52
CA ASP A 205 4.36 7.63 -20.83
C ASP A 205 5.77 8.13 -21.23
N TYR A 206 6.80 7.46 -20.71
CA TYR A 206 8.21 7.69 -21.02
C TYR A 206 8.99 6.38 -20.95
N TYR A 207 10.04 6.21 -21.75
CA TYR A 207 10.96 5.07 -21.59
C TYR A 207 12.14 5.45 -20.68
N ALA A 208 12.81 6.55 -20.98
CA ALA A 208 13.86 7.13 -20.15
C ALA A 208 13.31 8.29 -19.30
N ARG A 209 13.76 8.43 -18.06
CA ARG A 209 13.31 9.53 -17.19
C ARG A 209 13.66 10.89 -17.80
N GLY A 210 12.79 11.87 -17.61
CA GLY A 210 12.94 13.21 -18.21
C GLY A 210 12.77 13.29 -19.73
N VAL A 211 12.56 12.17 -20.43
CA VAL A 211 12.35 12.12 -21.88
C VAL A 211 10.89 11.78 -22.16
N ALA A 212 10.18 12.73 -22.77
CA ALA A 212 8.80 12.55 -23.22
C ALA A 212 8.69 11.42 -24.27
N GLY A 213 7.75 10.50 -24.06
CA GLY A 213 7.34 9.56 -25.09
C GLY A 213 6.65 10.25 -26.27
N ASP A 214 6.78 9.69 -27.47
CA ASP A 214 6.11 10.21 -28.66
C ASP A 214 4.66 9.65 -28.77
N THR A 215 4.17 9.50 -29.99
CA THR A 215 2.82 9.02 -30.33
C THR A 215 2.88 7.54 -30.71
N TYR A 216 1.95 6.75 -30.19
CA TYR A 216 1.74 5.37 -30.62
C TYR A 216 1.04 5.34 -32.00
N ASP A 217 1.67 4.73 -32.98
CA ASP A 217 1.18 4.56 -34.37
C ASP A 217 0.97 3.08 -34.76
N GLY A 218 1.12 2.17 -33.79
CA GLY A 218 0.95 0.74 -33.96
C GLY A 218 -0.51 0.27 -34.01
N PRO A 219 -0.73 -1.04 -34.22
CA PRO A 219 -2.07 -1.63 -34.16
C PRO A 219 -2.62 -1.69 -32.72
N GLU A 220 -3.87 -2.12 -32.56
CA GLU A 220 -4.45 -2.35 -31.22
C GLU A 220 -3.50 -3.20 -30.35
N PRO A 221 -3.04 -2.70 -29.18
CA PRO A 221 -2.11 -3.43 -28.33
C PRO A 221 -2.67 -4.80 -27.91
N SER A 222 -1.81 -5.82 -27.80
CA SER A 222 -2.22 -7.13 -27.26
C SER A 222 -2.47 -7.10 -25.75
N SER A 223 -1.85 -6.16 -25.02
CA SER A 223 -2.01 -6.01 -23.57
C SER A 223 -3.47 -5.76 -23.18
N THR A 224 -3.91 -6.34 -22.06
CA THR A 224 -5.31 -6.24 -21.60
C THR A 224 -5.71 -4.82 -21.15
N HIS A 225 -4.74 -4.05 -20.66
CA HIS A 225 -4.88 -2.72 -20.07
C HIS A 225 -4.32 -1.57 -20.95
N HIS A 226 -4.20 -1.79 -22.25
CA HIS A 226 -3.94 -0.74 -23.23
C HIS A 226 -4.86 -0.88 -24.45
N THR A 227 -5.35 0.23 -24.99
CA THR A 227 -6.26 0.23 -26.15
C THR A 227 -6.18 1.49 -26.99
N LEU A 228 -6.60 1.39 -28.26
CA LEU A 228 -6.93 2.51 -29.16
C LEU A 228 -8.44 2.78 -29.22
N LEU A 229 -9.25 1.81 -28.77
CA LEU A 229 -10.71 1.83 -28.84
C LEU A 229 -11.30 2.92 -27.95
N THR A 230 -12.35 3.59 -28.42
CA THR A 230 -13.17 4.47 -27.57
C THR A 230 -13.95 3.65 -26.54
N GLU A 231 -14.41 4.29 -25.47
CA GLU A 231 -15.26 3.62 -24.48
C GLU A 231 -16.53 3.03 -25.12
N ALA A 232 -17.12 3.72 -26.10
CA ALA A 232 -18.25 3.19 -26.87
C ALA A 232 -17.86 1.93 -27.64
N GLN A 233 -16.74 1.95 -28.38
CA GLN A 233 -16.26 0.78 -29.12
C GLN A 233 -15.94 -0.40 -28.19
N MET A 234 -15.32 -0.17 -27.03
CA MET A 234 -15.08 -1.21 -26.03
C MET A 234 -16.40 -1.87 -25.57
N ARG A 235 -17.43 -1.06 -25.30
CA ARG A 235 -18.77 -1.58 -24.91
C ARG A 235 -19.45 -2.33 -26.04
N ASP A 236 -19.45 -1.78 -27.25
CA ASP A 236 -20.12 -2.34 -28.42
C ASP A 236 -19.49 -3.68 -28.84
N THR A 237 -18.16 -3.77 -28.78
CA THR A 237 -17.40 -4.98 -29.16
C THR A 237 -17.14 -5.92 -27.99
N ARG A 238 -17.48 -5.51 -26.75
CA ARG A 238 -17.17 -6.23 -25.51
C ARG A 238 -15.68 -6.59 -25.39
N ALA A 239 -14.81 -5.65 -25.76
CA ALA A 239 -13.36 -5.82 -25.76
C ALA A 239 -12.71 -5.13 -24.55
N LYS A 240 -11.48 -5.55 -24.21
CA LYS A 240 -10.65 -4.95 -23.15
C LYS A 240 -11.39 -4.90 -21.81
N TRP A 241 -11.35 -3.78 -21.11
CA TRP A 241 -11.94 -3.60 -19.77
C TRP A 241 -13.37 -3.06 -19.79
N TRP A 242 -14.15 -3.31 -20.83
CA TRP A 242 -15.53 -2.81 -20.94
C TRP A 242 -16.41 -3.12 -19.72
N ARG A 243 -16.14 -4.23 -19.01
CA ARG A 243 -16.83 -4.67 -17.78
C ARG A 243 -16.54 -3.79 -16.56
N TRP A 244 -15.47 -3.00 -16.60
CA TRP A 244 -15.02 -2.13 -15.51
C TRP A 244 -15.30 -0.65 -15.77
N LEU A 245 -15.60 -0.26 -17.01
CA LEU A 245 -15.83 1.14 -17.39
C LEU A 245 -16.93 1.81 -16.53
N GLY A 246 -16.56 2.88 -15.84
CA GLY A 246 -17.42 3.69 -14.97
C GLY A 246 -17.31 3.37 -13.48
N GLU A 247 -16.56 2.33 -13.10
CA GLU A 247 -16.37 1.97 -11.70
C GLU A 247 -15.38 2.90 -11.00
N PRO A 248 -15.59 3.26 -9.72
CA PRO A 248 -14.55 3.90 -8.92
C PRO A 248 -13.28 3.05 -8.91
N SER A 249 -12.15 3.61 -9.31
CA SER A 249 -10.89 2.86 -9.30
C SER A 249 -10.36 2.74 -7.88
N GLU A 250 -9.88 1.55 -7.50
CA GLU A 250 -9.22 1.33 -6.21
C GLU A 250 -7.95 2.17 -6.04
N SER A 251 -7.36 2.57 -7.16
CA SER A 251 -6.19 3.46 -7.22
C SER A 251 -6.55 4.94 -7.32
N GLY A 252 -7.84 5.30 -7.31
CA GLY A 252 -8.30 6.69 -7.39
C GLY A 252 -8.99 7.06 -8.70
N GLY A 253 -9.97 7.94 -8.63
CA GLY A 253 -10.82 8.32 -9.75
C GLY A 253 -11.77 7.20 -10.20
N THR A 254 -12.00 7.08 -11.52
CA THR A 254 -12.87 6.07 -12.13
C THR A 254 -12.17 5.34 -13.25
N ILE A 255 -12.48 4.06 -13.45
CA ILE A 255 -12.06 3.31 -14.63
C ILE A 255 -12.74 3.89 -15.87
N GLY A 256 -11.94 4.22 -16.87
CA GLY A 256 -12.35 4.89 -18.09
C GLY A 256 -11.28 4.70 -19.17
N ARG A 257 -10.98 5.75 -19.92
CA ARG A 257 -9.92 5.75 -20.92
C ARG A 257 -9.01 6.97 -20.78
N TYR A 258 -7.79 6.78 -20.28
CA TYR A 258 -6.81 7.85 -20.01
C TYR A 258 -5.64 7.77 -20.97
N GLU A 259 -5.32 8.86 -21.67
CA GLU A 259 -4.26 8.86 -22.69
C GLU A 259 -2.87 8.72 -22.04
N GLY A 260 -2.00 7.99 -22.73
CA GLY A 260 -0.63 7.69 -22.32
C GLY A 260 -0.48 6.29 -21.70
N GLY A 261 0.59 5.61 -22.09
CA GLY A 261 0.95 4.24 -21.72
C GLY A 261 1.92 3.65 -22.74
N LEU A 262 2.47 2.45 -22.51
CA LEU A 262 3.49 1.85 -23.37
C LEU A 262 4.67 2.80 -23.68
N TYR A 263 5.08 3.59 -22.70
CA TYR A 263 6.15 4.59 -22.81
C TYR A 263 5.85 5.78 -23.72
N LEU A 264 4.59 5.96 -24.15
CA LEU A 264 4.17 6.95 -25.14
C LEU A 264 3.10 7.87 -24.56
N GLN A 265 3.14 9.15 -24.94
CA GLN A 265 2.24 10.18 -24.40
C GLN A 265 0.89 10.21 -25.08
N LYS A 266 0.83 9.81 -26.35
CA LYS A 266 -0.33 10.03 -27.22
C LYS A 266 -0.68 8.79 -28.01
N GLY A 267 -1.94 8.69 -28.42
CA GLY A 267 -2.39 7.66 -29.35
C GLY A 267 -2.58 6.28 -28.74
N VAL A 268 -2.38 6.10 -27.44
CA VAL A 268 -2.72 4.88 -26.70
C VAL A 268 -3.31 5.25 -25.34
N TRP A 269 -4.22 4.43 -24.82
CA TRP A 269 -4.92 4.70 -23.57
C TRP A 269 -4.88 3.52 -22.61
N ARG A 270 -4.86 3.85 -21.33
CA ARG A 270 -4.90 2.93 -20.17
C ARG A 270 -6.23 3.07 -19.40
N PRO A 271 -6.60 2.13 -18.52
CA PRO A 271 -7.91 2.11 -17.87
C PRO A 271 -8.10 3.14 -16.75
N SER A 272 -7.03 3.58 -16.10
CA SER A 272 -7.10 4.35 -14.85
C SER A 272 -6.20 5.60 -14.88
N ARG A 273 -6.50 6.58 -14.02
CA ARG A 273 -5.62 7.74 -13.84
C ARG A 273 -4.32 7.30 -13.16
N HIS A 274 -4.47 6.47 -12.13
CA HIS A 274 -3.44 5.93 -11.25
C HIS A 274 -3.50 4.41 -11.26
N SER A 275 -2.32 3.78 -11.25
CA SER A 275 -2.13 2.34 -11.17
C SER A 275 -0.69 2.10 -10.75
N MET A 276 -0.42 0.99 -10.08
CA MET A 276 0.93 0.52 -9.77
C MET A 276 1.78 0.35 -11.03
N MET A 277 1.15 0.02 -12.17
CA MET A 277 1.82 -0.07 -13.48
C MET A 277 2.16 1.30 -14.08
N LYS A 278 1.73 2.40 -13.45
CA LYS A 278 2.02 3.77 -13.88
C LYS A 278 2.95 4.50 -12.91
N SER A 279 2.57 4.51 -11.63
CA SER A 279 3.26 5.26 -10.58
C SER A 279 3.27 4.44 -9.32
N LEU A 280 4.46 4.16 -8.79
CA LEU A 280 4.61 3.46 -7.52
C LEU A 280 3.89 4.22 -6.39
N GLY A 281 3.43 3.46 -5.39
CA GLY A 281 2.68 3.95 -4.24
C GLY A 281 1.19 3.71 -4.35
N PHE A 282 0.61 3.76 -5.54
CA PHE A 282 -0.79 3.36 -5.76
C PHE A 282 -0.94 1.85 -5.93
N TYR A 283 -2.14 1.33 -5.69
CA TYR A 283 -2.49 -0.07 -5.92
C TYR A 283 -2.56 -0.42 -7.42
N PHE A 284 -2.76 -1.69 -7.77
CA PHE A 284 -3.24 -2.02 -9.11
C PHE A 284 -4.64 -1.43 -9.30
N ASP A 285 -4.95 -0.96 -10.51
CA ASP A 285 -6.35 -0.80 -10.86
C ASP A 285 -7.02 -2.16 -11.10
N GLN A 286 -8.34 -2.18 -11.18
CA GLN A 286 -9.11 -3.42 -11.26
C GLN A 286 -8.81 -4.27 -12.50
N VAL A 287 -8.36 -3.65 -13.61
CA VAL A 287 -8.02 -4.39 -14.84
C VAL A 287 -6.72 -5.15 -14.63
N ALA A 288 -5.71 -4.49 -14.06
CA ALA A 288 -4.47 -5.14 -13.67
C ALA A 288 -4.69 -6.17 -12.54
N ARG A 289 -5.55 -5.88 -11.55
CA ARG A 289 -5.87 -6.79 -10.46
C ARG A 289 -6.59 -8.06 -10.93
N GLU A 290 -7.51 -7.96 -11.89
CA GLU A 290 -8.16 -9.13 -12.50
C GLU A 290 -7.14 -10.04 -13.18
N GLN A 291 -6.26 -9.46 -14.00
CA GLN A 291 -5.17 -10.19 -14.67
C GLN A 291 -4.24 -10.87 -13.65
N MET A 292 -3.83 -10.15 -12.60
CA MET A 292 -2.98 -10.71 -11.54
C MET A 292 -3.69 -11.84 -10.78
N THR A 293 -5.00 -11.72 -10.55
CA THR A 293 -5.80 -12.76 -9.87
C THR A 293 -5.80 -14.05 -10.68
N GLU A 294 -6.07 -13.98 -11.99
CA GLU A 294 -5.98 -15.14 -12.89
C GLU A 294 -4.58 -15.75 -12.87
N ARG A 295 -3.53 -14.92 -12.94
CA ARG A 295 -2.14 -15.37 -13.03
C ARG A 295 -1.64 -16.00 -11.74
N ILE A 296 -2.12 -15.58 -10.57
CA ILE A 296 -1.83 -16.23 -9.29
C ILE A 296 -2.63 -17.53 -9.18
N ALA A 297 -3.94 -17.48 -9.42
CA ALA A 297 -4.81 -18.66 -9.26
C ALA A 297 -4.44 -19.80 -10.20
N SER A 298 -3.96 -19.50 -11.42
CA SER A 298 -3.48 -20.51 -12.38
C SER A 298 -2.17 -21.22 -12.00
N ARG A 299 -1.51 -20.83 -10.90
CA ARG A 299 -0.27 -21.47 -10.41
C ARG A 299 -0.51 -22.61 -9.44
N VAL A 300 -1.76 -22.84 -9.07
CA VAL A 300 -2.15 -23.83 -8.07
C VAL A 300 -3.41 -24.55 -8.51
N ASP A 301 -3.64 -25.74 -7.94
CA ASP A 301 -4.90 -26.45 -8.12
C ASP A 301 -5.85 -26.12 -6.98
N ILE A 302 -6.91 -25.35 -7.28
CA ILE A 302 -7.94 -25.01 -6.27
C ILE A 302 -8.72 -26.23 -5.77
N LEU A 303 -8.67 -27.35 -6.51
CA LEU A 303 -9.15 -28.67 -6.12
C LEU A 303 -7.96 -29.62 -5.90
N ALA A 304 -7.22 -29.36 -4.83
CA ALA A 304 -5.93 -29.99 -4.51
C ALA A 304 -6.02 -31.50 -4.29
N GLY A 305 -7.14 -32.03 -3.77
CA GLY A 305 -7.16 -33.41 -3.28
C GLY A 305 -8.55 -33.98 -2.97
N GLY A 306 -8.59 -35.03 -2.16
CA GLY A 306 -9.78 -35.81 -1.82
C GLY A 306 -9.92 -37.17 -2.51
N THR A 307 -11.13 -37.72 -2.56
CA THR A 307 -11.39 -39.10 -3.04
C THR A 307 -10.84 -39.33 -4.44
N GLY A 308 -10.02 -40.38 -4.61
CA GLY A 308 -9.44 -40.75 -5.91
C GLY A 308 -10.50 -41.10 -6.97
N THR A 309 -10.20 -40.80 -8.22
CA THR A 309 -11.08 -41.00 -9.39
C THR A 309 -10.66 -42.16 -10.29
N GLY A 310 -9.53 -42.82 -9.99
CA GLY A 310 -8.92 -43.81 -10.89
C GLY A 310 -9.67 -45.13 -11.04
N GLN A 311 -10.68 -45.41 -10.21
CA GLN A 311 -11.53 -46.59 -10.28
C GLN A 311 -12.97 -46.24 -9.86
N PRO A 312 -13.99 -47.01 -10.30
CA PRO A 312 -15.34 -46.84 -9.80
C PRO A 312 -15.42 -47.04 -8.29
N ILE A 313 -16.31 -46.29 -7.64
CA ILE A 313 -16.49 -46.28 -6.19
C ILE A 313 -17.88 -46.81 -5.81
N GLY A 314 -18.03 -47.37 -4.60
CA GLY A 314 -19.33 -47.82 -4.09
C GLY A 314 -20.24 -46.65 -3.70
N ALA A 315 -21.56 -46.85 -3.79
CA ALA A 315 -22.57 -45.89 -3.34
C ALA A 315 -22.73 -45.83 -1.80
N ASP A 316 -21.97 -46.66 -1.08
CA ASP A 316 -22.02 -46.88 0.36
C ASP A 316 -20.94 -46.09 1.14
N ARG A 317 -20.49 -44.95 0.59
CA ARG A 317 -19.36 -44.18 1.12
C ARG A 317 -19.55 -42.67 1.15
N VAL A 318 -18.62 -42.00 1.81
CA VAL A 318 -18.39 -40.55 1.73
C VAL A 318 -17.40 -40.24 0.60
N VAL A 319 -17.74 -39.24 -0.22
CA VAL A 319 -16.87 -38.66 -1.23
C VAL A 319 -16.42 -37.28 -0.77
N ARG A 320 -15.12 -36.99 -0.86
CA ARG A 320 -14.52 -35.72 -0.41
C ARG A 320 -13.81 -35.02 -1.56
N VAL A 321 -13.84 -33.70 -1.54
CA VAL A 321 -12.87 -32.82 -2.22
C VAL A 321 -12.04 -32.06 -1.20
N GLU A 322 -10.77 -31.83 -1.49
CA GLU A 322 -9.91 -30.91 -0.73
C GLU A 322 -9.65 -29.68 -1.61
N THR A 323 -9.79 -28.51 -1.01
CA THR A 323 -9.80 -27.23 -1.71
C THR A 323 -8.69 -26.32 -1.19
N LEU A 324 -8.26 -25.34 -1.98
CA LEU A 324 -7.44 -24.27 -1.42
C LEU A 324 -8.29 -23.28 -0.60
N HIS A 325 -7.62 -22.48 0.20
CA HIS A 325 -8.26 -21.58 1.17
C HIS A 325 -7.72 -20.15 1.02
N PRO A 326 -8.22 -19.33 0.08
CA PRO A 326 -7.95 -17.90 0.07
C PRO A 326 -8.24 -17.29 1.44
N VAL A 327 -7.45 -16.30 1.86
CA VAL A 327 -7.62 -15.75 3.21
C VAL A 327 -8.81 -14.80 3.31
N SER A 328 -9.36 -14.32 2.19
CA SER A 328 -10.45 -13.34 2.20
C SER A 328 -11.86 -13.93 2.00
N HIS A 329 -11.96 -15.18 1.56
CA HIS A 329 -13.24 -15.83 1.24
C HIS A 329 -13.09 -17.35 1.09
N GLU A 330 -14.17 -18.09 1.31
CA GLU A 330 -14.22 -19.51 0.98
C GLU A 330 -14.44 -19.79 -0.52
N LEU A 331 -13.86 -20.90 -1.00
CA LEU A 331 -14.23 -21.46 -2.29
C LEU A 331 -15.61 -22.12 -2.24
N THR A 332 -16.32 -22.08 -3.36
CA THR A 332 -17.66 -22.67 -3.49
C THR A 332 -17.60 -24.09 -4.02
N VAL A 333 -18.38 -25.02 -3.45
CA VAL A 333 -18.47 -26.43 -3.83
C VAL A 333 -19.92 -26.80 -4.16
N GLY A 334 -20.16 -27.18 -5.41
CA GLY A 334 -21.44 -27.69 -5.90
C GLY A 334 -21.35 -29.16 -6.28
N TRP A 335 -22.34 -29.96 -5.88
CA TRP A 335 -22.42 -31.39 -6.19
C TRP A 335 -23.54 -31.69 -7.18
N THR A 336 -23.27 -32.62 -8.11
CA THR A 336 -24.29 -33.14 -9.04
C THR A 336 -24.25 -34.67 -9.09
N VAL A 337 -25.42 -35.29 -9.27
CA VAL A 337 -25.61 -36.71 -9.58
C VAL A 337 -26.30 -36.82 -10.92
N ASP A 338 -25.68 -37.50 -11.89
CA ASP A 338 -26.17 -37.65 -13.27
C ASP A 338 -26.58 -36.30 -13.90
N GLY A 339 -25.79 -35.26 -13.62
CA GLY A 339 -26.03 -33.88 -14.09
C GLY A 339 -27.09 -33.09 -13.30
N THR A 340 -27.74 -33.70 -12.31
CA THR A 340 -28.74 -33.03 -11.45
C THR A 340 -28.09 -32.54 -10.16
N ALA A 341 -28.28 -31.27 -9.80
CA ALA A 341 -27.73 -30.70 -8.57
C ALA A 341 -28.26 -31.42 -7.31
N VAL A 342 -27.36 -31.67 -6.36
CA VAL A 342 -27.72 -32.16 -5.02
C VAL A 342 -28.06 -30.95 -4.15
N PRO A 343 -29.32 -30.76 -3.74
CA PRO A 343 -29.70 -29.60 -2.94
C PRO A 343 -29.24 -29.76 -1.48
N GLY A 344 -29.08 -28.63 -0.79
CA GLY A 344 -28.86 -28.63 0.66
C GLY A 344 -27.49 -29.13 1.10
N THR A 345 -26.51 -29.20 0.21
CA THR A 345 -25.11 -29.53 0.57
C THR A 345 -24.43 -28.41 1.34
N GLY A 346 -24.91 -27.17 1.25
CA GLY A 346 -24.46 -26.07 2.10
C GLY A 346 -22.98 -25.70 1.96
N ASN A 347 -22.40 -25.86 0.77
CA ASN A 347 -20.95 -25.68 0.51
C ASN A 347 -20.03 -26.78 1.09
N ALA A 348 -20.59 -27.93 1.45
CA ALA A 348 -19.80 -29.04 2.01
C ALA A 348 -18.78 -29.60 1.00
N ARG A 349 -17.58 -29.88 1.51
CA ARG A 349 -16.48 -30.58 0.84
C ARG A 349 -16.66 -32.10 0.90
N ASP A 350 -17.55 -32.58 1.76
CA ASP A 350 -17.96 -33.98 1.86
C ASP A 350 -19.40 -34.23 1.34
N LEU A 351 -19.58 -35.34 0.63
CA LEU A 351 -20.88 -35.85 0.19
C LEU A 351 -21.06 -37.31 0.60
N ASP A 352 -21.99 -37.56 1.52
CA ASP A 352 -22.38 -38.92 1.91
C ASP A 352 -23.36 -39.53 0.90
N LEU A 353 -22.86 -40.43 0.05
CA LEU A 353 -23.64 -41.06 -1.02
C LEU A 353 -24.80 -41.92 -0.50
N ARG A 354 -24.72 -42.41 0.75
CA ARG A 354 -25.77 -43.24 1.36
C ARG A 354 -27.07 -42.46 1.56
N THR A 355 -26.97 -41.13 1.65
CA THR A 355 -28.13 -40.25 1.81
C THR A 355 -28.91 -40.06 0.51
N LEU A 356 -28.30 -40.33 -0.64
CA LEU A 356 -28.83 -39.99 -1.97
C LEU A 356 -29.70 -41.11 -2.60
N ARG A 357 -29.76 -42.30 -1.99
CA ARG A 357 -30.62 -43.43 -2.41
C ARG A 357 -30.56 -43.75 -3.91
N PHE A 358 -29.37 -44.07 -4.39
CA PHE A 358 -29.13 -44.47 -5.79
C PHE A 358 -29.99 -45.66 -6.23
N THR A 359 -30.46 -45.62 -7.48
CA THR A 359 -31.04 -46.81 -8.13
C THR A 359 -29.93 -47.83 -8.45
N PRO A 360 -30.22 -49.14 -8.55
CA PRO A 360 -29.20 -50.11 -8.94
C PRO A 360 -28.58 -49.78 -10.30
N GLY A 361 -27.26 -49.69 -10.37
CA GLY A 361 -26.53 -49.41 -11.60
C GLY A 361 -25.30 -48.54 -11.40
N THR A 362 -24.92 -47.86 -12.47
CA THR A 362 -23.78 -46.93 -12.51
C THR A 362 -24.28 -45.50 -12.62
N HIS A 363 -23.73 -44.61 -11.82
CA HIS A 363 -24.07 -43.20 -11.73
C HIS A 363 -22.82 -42.33 -11.83
N THR A 364 -23.01 -41.07 -12.20
CA THR A 364 -21.95 -40.07 -12.27
C THR A 364 -22.12 -39.06 -11.16
N VAL A 365 -21.14 -38.95 -10.27
CA VAL A 365 -21.10 -37.88 -9.26
C VAL A 365 -20.04 -36.88 -9.67
N THR A 366 -20.36 -35.58 -9.64
CA THR A 366 -19.39 -34.52 -9.94
C THR A 366 -19.43 -33.43 -8.89
N ALA A 367 -18.26 -33.07 -8.36
CA ALA A 367 -18.03 -31.86 -7.57
C ALA A 367 -17.49 -30.76 -8.51
N THR A 368 -18.03 -29.55 -8.39
CA THR A 368 -17.50 -28.33 -9.04
C THR A 368 -17.04 -27.39 -7.95
N VAL A 369 -15.74 -27.06 -7.96
CA VAL A 369 -15.12 -26.08 -7.06
C VAL A 369 -14.92 -24.80 -7.83
N THR A 370 -15.44 -23.68 -7.33
CA THR A 370 -15.33 -22.36 -7.96
C THR A 370 -14.86 -21.32 -6.96
N ASP A 371 -13.87 -20.51 -7.34
CA ASP A 371 -13.47 -19.29 -6.66
C ASP A 371 -14.48 -18.16 -6.97
N PRO A 372 -15.25 -17.69 -5.97
CA PRO A 372 -16.29 -16.69 -6.17
C PRO A 372 -15.74 -15.25 -6.28
N THR A 373 -14.43 -15.03 -6.15
CA THR A 373 -13.78 -13.72 -5.98
C THR A 373 -14.43 -12.61 -6.82
N PRO A 374 -14.74 -11.44 -6.23
CA PRO A 374 -15.24 -10.31 -7.01
C PRO A 374 -14.15 -9.70 -7.91
N PHE A 375 -12.90 -10.16 -7.78
CA PHE A 375 -11.77 -9.61 -8.52
C PHE A 375 -11.77 -9.93 -10.00
N VAL A 376 -12.50 -10.97 -10.42
CA VAL A 376 -12.61 -11.39 -11.81
C VAL A 376 -14.04 -11.23 -12.31
N ARG A 377 -14.21 -10.55 -13.45
CA ARG A 377 -15.51 -10.34 -14.11
C ARG A 377 -15.60 -11.02 -15.46
N ASP A 378 -14.48 -11.42 -16.06
CA ASP A 378 -14.50 -12.15 -17.32
C ASP A 378 -15.03 -13.58 -17.11
N PRO A 379 -16.18 -13.95 -17.73
CA PRO A 379 -16.71 -15.30 -17.63
C PRO A 379 -15.76 -16.36 -18.18
N ALA A 380 -14.92 -16.04 -19.17
CA ALA A 380 -13.96 -16.98 -19.72
C ALA A 380 -12.88 -17.33 -18.67
N VAL A 381 -12.45 -16.35 -17.88
CA VAL A 381 -11.53 -16.58 -16.76
C VAL A 381 -12.23 -17.32 -15.62
N ARG A 382 -13.48 -16.94 -15.29
CA ARG A 382 -14.27 -17.65 -14.25
C ARG A 382 -14.49 -19.12 -14.53
N GLU A 383 -14.74 -19.49 -15.78
CA GLU A 383 -14.91 -20.89 -16.20
C GLU A 383 -13.59 -21.62 -16.47
N SER A 384 -12.45 -20.90 -16.44
CA SER A 384 -11.13 -21.51 -16.64
C SER A 384 -10.72 -22.35 -15.43
N PRO A 385 -9.77 -23.29 -15.59
CA PRO A 385 -9.21 -24.07 -14.48
C PRO A 385 -8.55 -23.25 -13.37
N ALA A 386 -8.26 -21.96 -13.60
CA ALA A 386 -7.73 -21.07 -12.56
C ALA A 386 -8.77 -20.80 -11.47
N LEU A 387 -10.04 -20.62 -11.84
CA LEU A 387 -11.12 -20.29 -10.90
C LEU A 387 -12.22 -21.35 -10.81
N THR A 388 -12.32 -22.29 -11.74
CA THR A 388 -13.31 -23.39 -11.68
C THR A 388 -12.67 -24.72 -12.06
N GLN A 389 -12.68 -25.67 -11.13
CA GLN A 389 -12.22 -27.04 -11.34
C GLN A 389 -13.33 -28.05 -11.01
N ARG A 390 -13.31 -29.21 -11.67
CA ARG A 390 -14.33 -30.25 -11.51
C ARG A 390 -13.68 -31.60 -11.29
N ARG A 391 -14.25 -32.40 -10.39
CA ARG A 391 -13.86 -33.80 -10.17
C ARG A 391 -15.07 -34.69 -10.30
N THR A 392 -14.92 -35.76 -11.07
CA THR A 392 -16.01 -36.68 -11.41
C THR A 392 -15.64 -38.10 -11.02
N TRP A 393 -16.59 -38.81 -10.40
CA TRP A 393 -16.47 -40.20 -10.02
C TRP A 393 -17.56 -41.03 -10.69
N THR A 394 -17.19 -42.24 -11.09
CA THR A 394 -18.14 -43.29 -11.45
C THR A 394 -18.55 -44.03 -10.18
N VAL A 395 -19.83 -43.96 -9.82
CA VAL A 395 -20.40 -44.70 -8.69
C VAL A 395 -21.07 -45.96 -9.20
N ASP A 396 -20.71 -47.13 -8.70
CA ASP A 396 -21.36 -48.42 -9.03
C ASP A 396 -21.97 -49.01 -7.76
N THR A 397 -23.30 -49.15 -7.74
CA THR A 397 -24.03 -49.64 -6.56
C THR A 397 -23.76 -51.10 -6.23
N ARG A 398 -23.06 -51.84 -7.09
CA ARG A 398 -22.65 -53.24 -6.86
C ARG A 398 -21.34 -53.34 -6.09
N LEU A 399 -20.59 -52.24 -6.00
CA LEU A 399 -19.34 -52.21 -5.26
C LEU A 399 -19.61 -51.93 -3.78
N THR A 400 -18.86 -52.63 -2.94
CA THR A 400 -18.84 -52.39 -1.49
C THR A 400 -17.56 -51.63 -1.16
N THR A 401 -17.69 -50.55 -0.43
CA THR A 401 -16.57 -49.72 -0.02
C THR A 401 -15.76 -50.40 1.07
N PRO A 402 -14.44 -50.59 0.88
CA PRO A 402 -13.56 -50.94 1.97
C PRO A 402 -13.57 -49.83 3.02
N VAL A 403 -13.73 -50.22 4.29
CA VAL A 403 -13.55 -49.30 5.42
C VAL A 403 -12.05 -49.05 5.56
N VAL A 404 -11.67 -47.77 5.46
CA VAL A 404 -10.30 -47.33 5.72
C VAL A 404 -10.27 -46.84 7.17
N ASP A 405 -9.55 -47.54 8.03
CA ASP A 405 -9.40 -47.17 9.43
C ASP A 405 -8.08 -46.42 9.64
N GLU A 406 -8.11 -45.12 9.35
CA GLU A 406 -7.04 -44.20 9.69
C GLU A 406 -7.32 -43.53 11.03
N PRO A 407 -6.30 -43.31 11.89
CA PRO A 407 -6.47 -42.56 13.14
C PRO A 407 -7.03 -41.17 12.87
N LEU A 408 -7.85 -40.64 13.78
CA LEU A 408 -8.36 -39.28 13.61
C LEU A 408 -7.20 -38.28 13.74
N ALA A 409 -7.00 -37.41 12.73
CA ALA A 409 -6.04 -36.33 12.81
C ALA A 409 -6.50 -35.08 12.05
N ILE A 410 -5.92 -33.94 12.41
CA ILE A 410 -5.91 -32.73 11.59
C ILE A 410 -4.71 -32.87 10.65
N THR A 411 -4.98 -33.07 9.36
CA THR A 411 -3.96 -33.36 8.34
C THR A 411 -3.28 -32.09 7.85
N THR A 412 -4.06 -31.02 7.67
CA THR A 412 -3.61 -29.69 7.24
C THR A 412 -4.39 -28.62 8.00
N SER A 413 -3.82 -27.42 8.14
CA SER A 413 -4.54 -26.29 8.71
C SER A 413 -3.84 -24.97 8.37
N THR A 414 -4.51 -23.84 8.57
CA THR A 414 -3.84 -22.53 8.64
C THR A 414 -2.65 -22.60 9.60
N ALA A 415 -1.53 -21.96 9.25
CA ALA A 415 -0.33 -21.98 10.08
C ALA A 415 -0.57 -21.32 11.44
N THR A 416 0.01 -21.87 12.50
CA THR A 416 -0.14 -21.36 13.88
C THR A 416 1.04 -20.51 14.36
N ALA A 417 2.08 -20.37 13.53
CA ALA A 417 3.33 -19.70 13.91
C ALA A 417 3.19 -18.18 14.02
N ARG A 418 2.19 -17.60 13.32
CA ARG A 418 1.87 -16.17 13.35
C ARG A 418 0.37 -16.00 13.62
N PRO A 419 -0.06 -14.88 14.22
CA PRO A 419 -1.47 -14.57 14.34
C PRO A 419 -2.15 -14.47 12.97
N VAL A 420 -3.45 -14.77 12.93
CA VAL A 420 -4.32 -14.51 11.78
C VAL A 420 -5.08 -13.21 11.99
N GLY A 421 -5.46 -12.53 10.92
CA GLY A 421 -6.23 -11.28 10.98
C GLY A 421 -7.70 -11.53 11.31
N ALA A 422 -8.39 -10.52 11.85
CA ALA A 422 -9.82 -10.61 12.18
C ALA A 422 -10.76 -10.69 10.96
N GLN A 423 -10.22 -10.58 9.74
CA GLN A 423 -10.95 -10.72 8.48
C GLN A 423 -10.57 -11.99 7.72
N ASP A 424 -9.70 -12.83 8.28
CA ASP A 424 -9.18 -14.00 7.60
C ASP A 424 -10.19 -15.16 7.59
N VAL A 425 -10.03 -16.06 6.61
CA VAL A 425 -10.54 -17.43 6.66
C VAL A 425 -9.50 -18.32 7.33
N VAL A 426 -9.92 -19.05 8.37
CA VAL A 426 -9.09 -20.05 9.06
C VAL A 426 -9.64 -21.43 8.75
N TYR A 427 -8.77 -22.40 8.44
CA TYR A 427 -9.19 -23.73 8.05
C TYR A 427 -8.51 -24.86 8.82
N VAL A 428 -9.19 -26.01 8.85
CA VAL A 428 -8.67 -27.33 9.20
C VAL A 428 -9.15 -28.37 8.19
N GLU A 429 -8.24 -29.24 7.79
CA GLU A 429 -8.55 -30.47 7.09
C GLU A 429 -8.35 -31.66 8.03
N SER A 430 -9.16 -32.69 7.86
CA SER A 430 -9.12 -33.89 8.70
C SER A 430 -8.82 -35.13 7.88
N THR A 431 -8.39 -36.19 8.56
CA THR A 431 -8.26 -37.53 7.96
C THR A 431 -9.53 -37.96 7.25
N GLN A 432 -9.38 -38.49 6.04
CA GLN A 432 -10.50 -38.93 5.22
C GLN A 432 -10.99 -40.31 5.65
N ARG A 433 -12.26 -40.41 6.08
CA ARG A 433 -12.91 -41.69 6.36
C ARG A 433 -13.96 -42.01 5.29
N SER A 434 -13.96 -43.25 4.81
CA SER A 434 -14.89 -43.68 3.75
C SER A 434 -16.32 -43.89 4.25
N ASP A 435 -16.53 -44.08 5.55
CA ASP A 435 -17.80 -44.48 6.15
C ASP A 435 -18.44 -43.41 7.04
N ARG A 436 -17.79 -42.28 7.31
CA ARG A 436 -18.32 -41.19 8.14
C ARG A 436 -17.54 -39.90 7.96
N ILE A 437 -18.16 -38.77 8.30
CA ILE A 437 -17.56 -37.44 8.23
C ILE A 437 -17.19 -37.01 9.65
N PRO A 438 -15.91 -36.73 9.95
CA PRO A 438 -15.52 -36.10 11.21
C PRO A 438 -16.20 -34.74 11.40
N ALA A 439 -16.75 -34.48 12.58
CA ALA A 439 -17.42 -33.21 12.88
C ALA A 439 -16.39 -32.15 13.31
N VAL A 440 -16.41 -30.98 12.68
CA VAL A 440 -15.60 -29.83 13.09
C VAL A 440 -16.46 -28.87 13.91
N SER A 441 -15.96 -28.50 15.09
CA SER A 441 -16.56 -27.48 15.93
C SER A 441 -15.57 -26.37 16.22
N TRP A 442 -16.04 -25.13 16.17
CA TRP A 442 -15.24 -23.93 16.38
C TRP A 442 -15.58 -23.29 17.71
N ALA A 443 -14.57 -22.76 18.39
CA ALA A 443 -14.73 -21.95 19.58
C ALA A 443 -13.82 -20.73 19.54
N LEU A 444 -14.36 -19.56 19.87
CA LEU A 444 -13.62 -18.32 20.04
C LEU A 444 -13.63 -17.94 21.52
N ASP A 445 -12.45 -17.80 22.13
CA ASP A 445 -12.27 -17.55 23.56
C ASP A 445 -13.04 -18.56 24.45
N GLY A 446 -13.10 -19.81 24.00
CA GLY A 446 -13.80 -20.90 24.67
C GLY A 446 -15.33 -20.91 24.47
N ARG A 447 -15.89 -19.97 23.70
CA ARG A 447 -17.32 -19.94 23.35
C ARG A 447 -17.55 -20.58 21.98
N PRO A 448 -18.51 -21.51 21.83
CA PRO A 448 -18.84 -22.09 20.54
C PRO A 448 -19.22 -21.03 19.50
N VAL A 449 -18.70 -21.20 18.28
CA VAL A 449 -19.03 -20.39 17.10
C VAL A 449 -19.88 -21.24 16.17
N ALA A 450 -21.02 -20.70 15.73
CA ALA A 450 -21.88 -21.38 14.77
C ALA A 450 -21.26 -21.29 13.37
N ASN A 451 -21.13 -22.43 12.70
CA ASN A 451 -20.58 -22.53 11.35
C ASN A 451 -21.38 -23.54 10.49
N PRO A 452 -22.68 -23.32 10.28
CA PRO A 452 -23.56 -24.31 9.68
C PRO A 452 -23.27 -24.52 8.20
N GLY A 453 -22.97 -25.76 7.79
CA GLY A 453 -22.70 -26.12 6.38
C GLY A 453 -21.23 -26.04 5.98
N HIS A 454 -20.38 -25.48 6.83
CA HIS A 454 -18.95 -25.26 6.57
C HIS A 454 -18.13 -26.21 7.45
N ASP A 455 -17.61 -27.25 6.80
CA ASP A 455 -17.09 -28.49 7.36
C ASP A 455 -15.59 -28.46 7.71
N GLY A 456 -14.91 -27.34 7.47
CA GLY A 456 -13.48 -27.16 7.76
C GLY A 456 -12.97 -25.72 7.74
N ASP A 457 -13.71 -24.78 7.16
CA ASP A 457 -13.33 -23.36 7.04
C ASP A 457 -14.17 -22.50 7.98
N LEU A 458 -13.61 -21.41 8.50
CA LEU A 458 -14.31 -20.40 9.29
C LEU A 458 -13.91 -19.00 8.84
N GLU A 459 -14.86 -18.25 8.28
CA GLU A 459 -14.69 -16.84 7.94
C GLU A 459 -14.80 -15.96 9.20
N LEU A 460 -13.69 -15.37 9.64
CA LEU A 460 -13.66 -14.53 10.85
C LEU A 460 -14.32 -13.17 10.65
N ALA A 461 -14.35 -12.66 9.42
CA ALA A 461 -14.97 -11.38 9.07
C ALA A 461 -16.43 -11.29 9.57
N GLY A 462 -17.19 -12.39 9.44
CA GLY A 462 -18.59 -12.47 9.88
C GLY A 462 -18.79 -12.40 11.39
N LEU A 463 -17.73 -12.62 12.19
CA LEU A 463 -17.79 -12.56 13.65
C LEU A 463 -17.69 -11.11 14.17
N GLY A 464 -17.28 -10.16 13.33
CA GLY A 464 -17.21 -8.74 13.67
C GLY A 464 -16.25 -8.45 14.83
N LEU A 465 -15.12 -9.15 14.91
CA LEU A 465 -14.13 -8.96 15.97
C LEU A 465 -13.52 -7.56 15.89
N THR A 466 -13.40 -6.91 17.04
CA THR A 466 -12.83 -5.56 17.16
C THR A 466 -11.94 -5.48 18.39
N GLY A 467 -10.65 -5.23 18.16
CA GLY A 467 -9.66 -4.98 19.21
C GLY A 467 -9.25 -6.23 19.97
N GLY A 468 -7.97 -6.27 20.35
CA GLY A 468 -7.41 -7.29 21.22
C GLY A 468 -7.08 -8.60 20.52
N THR A 469 -6.51 -9.50 21.32
CA THR A 469 -6.09 -10.82 20.88
C THR A 469 -7.09 -11.88 21.34
N HIS A 470 -7.57 -12.70 20.40
CA HIS A 470 -8.50 -13.79 20.68
C HIS A 470 -7.85 -15.15 20.45
N ARG A 471 -8.38 -16.18 21.12
CA ARG A 471 -7.99 -17.57 20.89
C ARG A 471 -9.09 -18.29 20.12
N LEU A 472 -8.80 -18.60 18.86
CA LEU A 472 -9.63 -19.48 18.05
C LEU A 472 -9.21 -20.93 18.23
N THR A 473 -10.17 -21.85 18.34
CA THR A 473 -9.90 -23.29 18.43
C THR A 473 -10.86 -24.06 17.53
N ALA A 474 -10.31 -24.96 16.72
CA ALA A 474 -11.05 -25.99 16.00
C ALA A 474 -10.90 -27.31 16.72
N THR A 475 -12.00 -28.05 16.88
CA THR A 475 -12.02 -29.41 17.41
C THR A 475 -12.65 -30.33 16.38
N VAL A 476 -11.85 -31.26 15.85
CA VAL A 476 -12.32 -32.32 14.95
C VAL A 476 -12.67 -33.54 15.80
N THR A 477 -13.87 -34.08 15.66
CA THR A 477 -14.38 -35.19 16.47
C THR A 477 -14.90 -36.31 15.59
N ASP A 478 -14.50 -37.55 15.85
CA ASP A 478 -15.11 -38.72 15.21
C ASP A 478 -16.50 -38.95 15.84
N PRO A 479 -17.58 -38.91 15.04
CA PRO A 479 -18.95 -38.98 15.57
C PRO A 479 -19.32 -40.36 16.14
N VAL A 480 -18.52 -41.39 15.90
CA VAL A 480 -18.76 -42.77 16.34
C VAL A 480 -17.89 -43.12 17.55
N THR A 481 -16.59 -42.82 17.51
CA THR A 481 -15.66 -43.16 18.60
C THR A 481 -15.59 -42.10 19.69
N ALA A 482 -16.07 -40.88 19.40
CA ALA A 482 -15.89 -39.67 20.22
C ALA A 482 -14.42 -39.27 20.47
N GLU A 483 -13.48 -39.84 19.70
CA GLU A 483 -12.10 -39.34 19.63
C GLU A 483 -12.11 -37.91 19.10
N SER A 484 -11.24 -37.03 19.64
CA SER A 484 -11.15 -35.64 19.19
C SER A 484 -9.71 -35.15 19.14
N VAL A 485 -9.46 -34.25 18.20
CA VAL A 485 -8.17 -33.58 17.99
C VAL A 485 -8.41 -32.09 17.84
N THR A 486 -7.58 -31.27 18.49
CA THR A 486 -7.77 -29.82 18.54
C THR A 486 -6.59 -29.05 17.96
N ARG A 487 -6.88 -27.90 17.36
CA ARG A 487 -5.88 -26.92 16.92
C ARG A 487 -6.34 -25.53 17.36
N SER A 488 -5.39 -24.67 17.75
CA SER A 488 -5.67 -23.29 18.15
C SER A 488 -4.82 -22.29 17.39
N TRP A 489 -5.38 -21.10 17.18
CA TRP A 489 -4.71 -19.94 16.60
C TRP A 489 -4.92 -18.72 17.49
N THR A 490 -3.97 -17.82 17.39
CA THR A 490 -4.11 -16.45 17.86
C THR A 490 -4.77 -15.64 16.75
N VAL A 491 -5.90 -14.99 17.03
CA VAL A 491 -6.51 -14.01 16.13
C VAL A 491 -6.14 -12.63 16.65
N ASP A 492 -5.55 -11.83 15.80
CA ASP A 492 -5.29 -10.43 16.07
C ASP A 492 -6.41 -9.57 15.47
N ALA A 493 -7.20 -8.96 16.35
CA ALA A 493 -8.28 -8.05 16.00
C ALA A 493 -7.96 -6.60 16.34
N THR A 494 -6.78 -6.31 16.92
CA THR A 494 -6.32 -4.94 17.08
C THR A 494 -6.04 -4.36 15.70
N ARG A 495 -6.35 -3.08 15.54
CA ARG A 495 -6.08 -2.36 14.31
C ARG A 495 -4.88 -1.46 14.55
N PRO A 496 -4.01 -1.28 13.56
CA PRO A 496 -2.89 -0.37 13.70
C PRO A 496 -3.39 1.08 13.78
N ASP A 497 -2.60 1.92 14.42
CA ASP A 497 -2.75 3.37 14.40
C ASP A 497 -1.65 4.02 13.59
N VAL A 498 -1.90 5.22 13.08
CA VAL A 498 -0.91 6.01 12.35
C VAL A 498 -0.95 7.44 12.86
N ASP A 499 0.16 7.89 13.41
CA ASP A 499 0.37 9.29 13.75
C ASP A 499 0.93 10.06 12.55
N TYR A 500 0.64 11.36 12.50
CA TYR A 500 1.24 12.27 11.54
C TYR A 500 2.01 13.42 12.21
N ALA A 501 3.08 13.85 11.57
CA ALA A 501 3.81 15.07 11.93
C ALA A 501 3.97 15.95 10.69
N LEU A 502 3.66 17.24 10.81
CA LEU A 502 3.77 18.20 9.72
C LEU A 502 4.90 19.21 9.97
N SER A 503 5.42 19.83 8.91
CA SER A 503 6.23 21.05 9.04
C SER A 503 5.44 22.17 9.73
N GLU A 504 6.13 23.18 10.27
CA GLU A 504 5.48 24.29 10.98
C GLU A 504 4.50 25.06 10.05
N PRO A 505 3.21 25.13 10.40
CA PRO A 505 2.22 25.90 9.63
C PRO A 505 2.25 27.38 10.02
N LEU A 506 1.77 28.26 9.14
CA LEU A 506 1.47 29.64 9.50
C LEU A 506 0.36 29.72 10.53
N LEU A 507 -0.69 28.92 10.34
CA LEU A 507 -1.88 28.93 11.18
C LEU A 507 -2.37 27.50 11.36
N SER A 508 -2.73 27.16 12.59
CA SER A 508 -3.44 25.92 12.93
C SER A 508 -4.78 26.27 13.57
N THR A 509 -5.85 25.64 13.09
CA THR A 509 -7.21 25.81 13.61
C THR A 509 -7.81 24.45 13.91
N ALA A 510 -8.19 24.22 15.17
CA ALA A 510 -8.90 23.02 15.60
C ALA A 510 -10.32 23.39 16.03
N ARG A 511 -11.32 22.66 15.50
CA ARG A 511 -12.73 22.82 15.85
C ARG A 511 -13.30 21.47 16.31
N PRO A 512 -14.11 21.41 17.38
CA PRO A 512 -14.71 20.14 17.81
C PRO A 512 -15.47 19.45 16.68
N GLY A 513 -15.18 18.17 16.44
CA GLY A 513 -15.83 17.35 15.40
C GLY A 513 -15.47 17.71 13.95
N LYS A 514 -14.41 18.50 13.73
CA LYS A 514 -13.85 18.79 12.40
C LYS A 514 -12.36 18.42 12.35
N PRO A 515 -11.83 18.07 11.17
CA PRO A 515 -10.38 17.92 11.00
C PRO A 515 -9.64 19.19 11.40
N THR A 516 -8.43 19.04 11.94
CA THR A 516 -7.54 20.18 12.15
C THR A 516 -7.12 20.75 10.81
N GLU A 517 -7.15 22.08 10.70
CA GLU A 517 -6.83 22.81 9.48
C GLU A 517 -5.52 23.57 9.66
N TYR A 518 -4.62 23.41 8.70
CA TYR A 518 -3.29 24.02 8.68
C TYR A 518 -3.16 24.92 7.46
N VAL A 519 -2.61 26.12 7.61
CA VAL A 519 -2.32 27.02 6.49
C VAL A 519 -0.81 27.13 6.32
N TYR A 520 -0.33 26.95 5.09
CA TYR A 520 1.09 27.02 4.71
C TYR A 520 1.31 28.05 3.62
N ASN A 521 2.35 28.87 3.75
CA ASN A 521 2.83 29.82 2.75
C ASN A 521 4.00 29.25 1.93
N GLY A 522 3.72 28.18 1.21
CA GLY A 522 4.73 27.41 0.49
C GLY A 522 4.70 25.94 0.89
N PRO A 523 5.64 25.14 0.38
CA PRO A 523 5.66 23.70 0.58
C PRO A 523 5.52 23.29 2.05
N PHE A 524 4.89 22.14 2.28
CA PHE A 524 4.83 21.53 3.60
C PHE A 524 5.27 20.07 3.53
N THR A 525 5.75 19.54 4.64
CA THR A 525 6.16 18.15 4.74
C THR A 525 5.24 17.37 5.66
N MET A 526 5.08 16.08 5.40
CA MET A 526 4.34 15.14 6.26
C MET A 526 5.17 13.90 6.55
N ARG A 527 5.26 13.52 7.82
CA ARG A 527 5.71 12.21 8.25
C ARG A 527 4.52 11.40 8.75
N LEU A 528 4.44 10.14 8.36
CA LEU A 528 3.53 9.17 8.96
C LEU A 528 4.33 8.14 9.75
N THR A 529 3.85 7.79 10.95
CA THR A 529 4.47 6.78 11.81
C THR A 529 3.39 5.79 12.22
N GLY A 530 3.52 4.55 11.77
CA GLY A 530 2.60 3.48 12.15
C GLY A 530 3.00 2.82 13.46
N THR A 531 2.01 2.50 14.29
CA THR A 531 2.17 1.77 15.55
C THR A 531 1.12 0.68 15.67
N ASP A 532 1.50 -0.43 16.29
CA ASP A 532 0.62 -1.57 16.50
C ASP A 532 0.98 -2.27 17.82
N ASP A 533 0.07 -3.07 18.36
CA ASP A 533 0.31 -3.85 19.59
C ASP A 533 0.92 -5.24 19.30
N ALA A 534 0.93 -5.66 18.03
CA ALA A 534 1.61 -6.86 17.56
C ALA A 534 2.99 -6.56 16.95
N ALA A 535 3.80 -7.62 16.82
CA ALA A 535 5.08 -7.54 16.13
C ALA A 535 4.87 -7.53 14.62
N GLY A 536 5.60 -6.65 13.93
CA GLY A 536 5.56 -6.52 12.47
C GLY A 536 5.60 -5.06 12.05
N GLN A 537 5.70 -4.83 10.75
CA GLN A 537 5.68 -3.49 10.19
C GLN A 537 4.25 -3.03 9.91
N VAL A 538 3.92 -1.81 10.33
CA VAL A 538 2.72 -1.11 9.86
C VAL A 538 3.03 -0.40 8.56
N THR A 539 2.30 -0.74 7.50
CA THR A 539 2.35 -0.02 6.23
C THR A 539 1.41 1.17 6.31
N ALA A 540 1.98 2.37 6.45
CA ALA A 540 1.22 3.61 6.44
C ALA A 540 0.85 4.01 4.99
N GLU A 541 -0.33 4.58 4.81
CA GLU A 541 -0.80 5.12 3.54
C GLU A 541 -1.59 6.41 3.74
N PHE A 542 -1.65 7.23 2.69
CA PHE A 542 -2.44 8.45 2.67
C PHE A 542 -3.13 8.66 1.33
N ARG A 543 -4.14 9.51 1.29
CA ARG A 543 -4.74 9.98 0.04
C ARG A 543 -5.04 11.47 0.09
N LEU A 544 -4.95 12.09 -1.07
CA LEU A 544 -5.24 13.50 -1.27
C LEU A 544 -6.63 13.66 -1.84
N ASP A 545 -7.45 14.55 -1.26
CA ASP A 545 -8.75 14.97 -1.79
C ASP A 545 -9.71 13.81 -2.14
N ARG A 546 -9.67 12.75 -1.33
CA ARG A 546 -10.44 11.50 -1.49
C ARG A 546 -10.16 10.71 -2.78
N ASP A 547 -8.98 10.91 -3.36
CA ASP A 547 -8.50 10.14 -4.51
C ASP A 547 -7.98 8.75 -4.08
N GLY A 548 -6.99 8.20 -4.78
CA GLY A 548 -6.39 6.91 -4.46
C GLY A 548 -5.55 6.91 -3.19
N TRP A 549 -5.59 5.79 -2.46
CA TRP A 549 -4.61 5.51 -1.40
C TRP A 549 -3.21 5.33 -1.99
N HIS A 550 -2.24 5.95 -1.33
CA HIS A 550 -0.84 5.97 -1.71
C HIS A 550 -0.01 5.50 -0.51
N ASN A 551 0.78 4.46 -0.73
CA ASN A 551 1.71 3.94 0.27
C ASN A 551 2.74 5.01 0.65
N TYR A 552 2.92 5.23 1.94
CA TYR A 552 3.89 6.18 2.47
C TYR A 552 5.27 5.51 2.58
N TYR A 553 6.29 6.15 2.01
CA TYR A 553 7.66 5.64 1.96
C TYR A 553 8.71 6.68 2.39
N GLY A 554 8.30 7.76 3.05
CA GLY A 554 9.18 8.90 3.31
C GLY A 554 9.37 9.76 2.05
N TRP A 555 10.61 9.98 1.63
CA TRP A 555 10.94 10.70 0.40
C TRP A 555 11.67 9.78 -0.60
N PRO A 556 11.50 9.93 -1.94
CA PRO A 556 12.05 8.99 -2.92
C PRO A 556 13.57 8.77 -2.85
N THR A 557 14.33 9.79 -2.46
CA THR A 557 15.79 9.71 -2.29
C THR A 557 16.24 9.36 -0.88
N ASP A 558 15.34 9.44 0.11
CA ASP A 558 15.63 9.13 1.51
C ASP A 558 14.33 8.74 2.25
N ALA A 559 14.23 7.46 2.61
CA ALA A 559 13.07 6.93 3.34
C ALA A 559 12.90 7.56 4.73
N GLN A 560 13.96 8.17 5.28
CA GLN A 560 13.92 8.85 6.56
C GLN A 560 13.44 10.30 6.46
N GLU A 561 13.38 10.90 5.28
CA GLU A 561 12.86 12.26 5.12
C GLU A 561 11.33 12.26 5.00
N PRO A 562 10.64 13.31 5.50
CA PRO A 562 9.20 13.41 5.38
C PRO A 562 8.79 13.67 3.92
N PHE A 563 7.57 13.29 3.57
CA PHE A 563 7.03 13.48 2.23
C PHE A 563 6.75 14.96 1.99
N LEU A 564 7.32 15.54 0.93
CA LEU A 564 7.21 16.96 0.60
C LEU A 564 6.05 17.20 -0.37
N PHE A 565 5.14 18.11 -0.02
CA PHE A 565 4.05 18.58 -0.88
C PHE A 565 4.35 19.98 -1.41
N THR A 566 4.16 20.18 -2.71
CA THR A 566 4.29 21.49 -3.35
C THR A 566 3.13 21.73 -4.31
N ALA A 567 2.92 22.99 -4.70
CA ALA A 567 1.81 23.36 -5.59
C ALA A 567 1.88 22.66 -6.96
N THR A 568 3.06 22.30 -7.44
CA THR A 568 3.27 21.71 -8.78
C THR A 568 4.04 20.39 -8.76
N GLY A 569 4.29 19.87 -7.55
CA GLY A 569 5.20 18.74 -7.29
C GLY A 569 6.67 19.12 -7.37
N THR A 570 7.52 18.20 -6.92
CA THR A 570 8.97 18.29 -6.94
C THR A 570 9.51 17.25 -7.92
N ASP A 571 10.33 17.69 -8.87
CA ASP A 571 11.04 16.81 -9.79
C ASP A 571 12.23 16.15 -9.06
N VAL A 572 12.23 14.83 -9.02
CA VAL A 572 13.29 13.98 -8.50
C VAL A 572 13.67 13.00 -9.60
N ASP A 573 14.88 13.16 -10.13
CA ASP A 573 15.44 12.36 -11.22
C ASP A 573 14.55 12.27 -12.48
N GLY A 574 13.75 13.29 -12.80
CA GLY A 574 12.83 13.27 -13.94
C GLY A 574 11.50 12.59 -13.64
N LEU A 575 11.07 12.56 -12.37
CA LEU A 575 9.75 12.12 -11.91
C LEU A 575 9.20 13.11 -10.90
N VAL A 576 7.91 13.45 -10.98
CA VAL A 576 7.32 14.46 -10.11
C VAL A 576 6.55 13.82 -8.96
N TYR A 577 6.90 14.19 -7.73
CA TYR A 577 6.31 13.72 -6.48
C TYR A 577 5.66 14.87 -5.70
N GLY A 578 4.66 14.56 -4.88
CA GLY A 578 4.04 15.53 -3.98
C GLY A 578 3.35 16.70 -4.66
N ASN A 579 2.80 16.46 -5.84
CA ASN A 579 2.02 17.46 -6.56
C ASN A 579 0.63 17.63 -5.96
N LEU A 580 0.33 18.83 -5.47
CA LEU A 580 -1.03 19.24 -5.08
C LEU A 580 -1.86 19.78 -6.26
N GLY A 581 -1.20 20.07 -7.39
CA GLY A 581 -1.82 20.64 -8.57
C GLY A 581 -2.63 19.65 -9.41
N SER A 582 -3.01 20.09 -10.60
CA SER A 582 -3.74 19.24 -11.54
C SER A 582 -2.93 18.00 -11.90
N GLY A 583 -3.59 16.84 -12.00
CA GLY A 583 -2.99 15.59 -12.47
C GLY A 583 -2.79 14.53 -11.39
N GLY A 584 -2.84 14.90 -10.10
CA GLY A 584 -2.71 14.00 -8.95
C GLY A 584 -1.31 14.01 -8.35
N LEU A 585 -1.12 13.19 -7.30
CA LEU A 585 0.07 13.20 -6.42
C LEU A 585 1.40 12.93 -7.14
N SER A 586 1.38 11.97 -8.07
CA SER A 586 2.53 11.55 -8.87
C SER A 586 2.19 11.66 -10.35
N VAL A 587 2.90 12.54 -11.05
CA VAL A 587 2.60 12.93 -12.44
C VAL A 587 3.86 12.91 -13.28
N SER A 588 3.69 12.69 -14.58
CA SER A 588 4.82 12.73 -15.50
C SER A 588 5.43 14.14 -15.56
N PRO A 589 6.76 14.31 -15.60
CA PRO A 589 7.41 15.62 -15.49
C PRO A 589 7.00 16.58 -16.62
N PHE A 590 6.65 16.04 -17.78
CA PHE A 590 6.23 16.76 -18.99
C PHE A 590 4.71 16.99 -19.09
N ALA A 591 3.92 16.45 -18.16
CA ALA A 591 2.50 16.78 -18.09
C ALA A 591 2.31 18.26 -17.74
N GLN A 592 1.39 18.95 -18.41
CA GLN A 592 1.02 20.31 -18.02
C GLN A 592 0.34 20.29 -16.65
N ARG A 593 0.74 21.21 -15.77
CA ARG A 593 0.25 21.29 -14.39
C ARG A 593 -0.15 22.72 -14.04
N SER A 594 -1.36 22.86 -13.53
CA SER A 594 -1.80 24.06 -12.82
C SER A 594 -1.44 23.94 -11.34
N PRO A 595 -0.88 24.98 -10.70
CA PRO A 595 -0.57 24.95 -9.27
C PRO A 595 -1.79 24.65 -8.39
N GLY A 596 -1.64 23.72 -7.46
CA GLY A 596 -2.61 23.36 -6.43
C GLY A 596 -2.52 24.27 -5.22
N TYR A 597 -2.80 25.56 -5.42
CA TYR A 597 -3.06 26.46 -4.29
C TYR A 597 -4.50 26.31 -3.83
N GLY A 598 -4.72 26.44 -2.53
CA GLY A 598 -6.01 26.27 -1.90
C GLY A 598 -6.01 25.12 -0.89
N ARG A 599 -7.22 24.67 -0.57
CA ARG A 599 -7.49 23.74 0.51
C ARG A 599 -7.45 22.29 0.00
N HIS A 600 -6.65 21.45 0.66
CA HIS A 600 -6.54 20.02 0.39
C HIS A 600 -6.90 19.20 1.64
N THR A 601 -7.69 18.15 1.45
CA THR A 601 -7.94 17.13 2.47
C THR A 601 -6.88 16.04 2.36
N VAL A 602 -6.23 15.69 3.47
CA VAL A 602 -5.33 14.53 3.57
C VAL A 602 -5.92 13.54 4.54
N GLU A 603 -6.20 12.33 4.04
CA GLU A 603 -6.59 11.19 4.88
C GLU A 603 -5.41 10.24 5.00
N TYR A 604 -5.23 9.62 6.16
CA TYR A 604 -4.14 8.68 6.45
C TYR A 604 -4.65 7.49 7.26
N ARG A 605 -4.05 6.32 7.06
CA ARG A 605 -4.32 5.10 7.84
C ARG A 605 -3.13 4.13 7.77
N GLY A 606 -3.20 3.05 8.55
CA GLY A 606 -2.20 1.98 8.55
C GLY A 606 -2.80 0.62 8.21
N ILE A 607 -1.94 -0.29 7.75
CA ILE A 607 -2.21 -1.72 7.58
C ILE A 607 -1.15 -2.49 8.35
N ASP A 608 -1.54 -3.36 9.28
CA ASP A 608 -0.60 -4.15 10.07
C ASP A 608 -0.08 -5.38 9.30
N ALA A 609 0.79 -6.15 9.94
CA ALA A 609 1.43 -7.32 9.32
C ALA A 609 0.46 -8.48 9.04
N VAL A 610 -0.66 -8.58 9.76
CA VAL A 610 -1.69 -9.61 9.51
C VAL A 610 -2.75 -9.15 8.51
N GLY A 611 -2.77 -7.85 8.19
CA GLY A 611 -3.61 -7.22 7.18
C GLY A 611 -4.83 -6.50 7.72
N ASN A 612 -4.94 -6.25 9.04
CA ASN A 612 -6.01 -5.40 9.57
C ASN A 612 -5.76 -3.95 9.13
N VAL A 613 -6.83 -3.26 8.78
CA VAL A 613 -6.78 -1.88 8.29
C VAL A 613 -7.27 -0.94 9.39
N GLY A 614 -6.43 0.01 9.76
CA GLY A 614 -6.71 1.09 10.71
C GLY A 614 -7.85 1.99 10.25
N ALA A 615 -8.50 2.65 11.21
CA ALA A 615 -9.44 3.73 10.88
C ALA A 615 -8.69 4.89 10.20
N ALA A 616 -9.31 5.52 9.21
CA ALA A 616 -8.70 6.69 8.57
C ALA A 616 -8.83 7.93 9.45
N GLY A 617 -7.69 8.57 9.75
CA GLY A 617 -7.64 9.93 10.25
C GLY A 617 -7.67 10.94 9.10
N GLU A 618 -8.01 12.20 9.40
CA GLU A 618 -8.07 13.29 8.41
C GLU A 618 -7.50 14.58 9.00
N PHE A 619 -6.73 15.32 8.18
CA PHE A 619 -6.43 16.73 8.41
C PHE A 619 -6.59 17.51 7.10
N VAL A 620 -6.57 18.84 7.21
CA VAL A 620 -6.69 19.74 6.05
C VAL A 620 -5.44 20.60 5.97
N ALA A 621 -4.82 20.65 4.79
CA ALA A 621 -3.71 21.55 4.49
C ALA A 621 -4.14 22.55 3.41
N THR A 622 -4.09 23.83 3.75
CA THR A 622 -4.32 24.92 2.81
C THR A 622 -2.97 25.49 2.38
N LEU A 623 -2.66 25.37 1.10
CA LEU A 623 -1.45 25.92 0.50
C LEU A 623 -1.73 27.27 -0.15
N ILE A 624 -1.07 28.33 0.31
CA ILE A 624 -1.11 29.65 -0.33
C ILE A 624 0.21 29.93 -1.07
N PRO A 625 0.22 30.84 -2.06
CA PRO A 625 1.46 31.21 -2.75
C PRO A 625 2.57 31.62 -1.77
N PRO A 626 3.84 31.24 -2.03
CA PRO A 626 4.95 31.67 -1.20
C PRO A 626 5.14 33.18 -1.30
N PRO A 627 5.66 33.84 -0.24
CA PRO A 627 5.94 35.27 -0.28
C PRO A 627 6.93 35.63 -1.39
N PRO A 628 6.84 36.85 -1.97
CA PRO A 628 7.83 37.32 -2.93
C PRO A 628 9.22 37.35 -2.29
N THR A 629 10.25 37.10 -3.11
CA THR A 629 11.64 37.11 -2.63
C THR A 629 12.03 38.52 -2.19
N CYS A 630 12.56 38.63 -0.97
CA CYS A 630 12.96 39.89 -0.36
C CYS A 630 14.14 40.51 -1.12
N THR A 631 14.06 41.80 -1.45
CA THR A 631 15.22 42.61 -1.87
C THR A 631 15.90 43.23 -0.66
N ASP A 632 15.12 43.58 0.36
CA ASP A 632 15.58 44.22 1.58
C ASP A 632 14.98 43.51 2.79
N VAL A 633 15.79 43.23 3.80
CA VAL A 633 15.33 42.59 5.05
C VAL A 633 15.60 43.52 6.22
N VAL A 634 14.53 43.84 6.96
CA VAL A 634 14.60 44.54 8.24
C VAL A 634 14.30 43.54 9.34
N SER A 635 15.23 43.36 10.26
CA SER A 635 15.08 42.53 11.45
C SER A 635 15.38 43.33 12.72
N GLY A 636 14.90 42.86 13.87
CA GLY A 636 15.09 43.57 15.13
C GLY A 636 14.40 44.94 15.15
N ARG A 637 14.96 45.92 15.87
CA ARG A 637 14.29 47.21 16.10
C ARG A 637 14.54 48.21 14.97
N HIS A 638 13.45 48.76 14.43
CA HIS A 638 13.45 49.93 13.56
C HIS A 638 12.72 51.10 14.26
N ALA A 639 13.43 52.20 14.49
CA ALA A 639 12.86 53.39 15.11
C ALA A 639 12.39 54.38 14.05
N GLY A 640 11.12 54.80 14.12
CA GLY A 640 10.54 55.74 13.17
C GLY A 640 9.69 55.09 12.08
N ALA A 641 9.19 55.92 11.18
CA ALA A 641 8.36 55.50 10.06
C ALA A 641 9.21 54.86 8.96
N LEU A 642 8.69 53.79 8.36
CA LEU A 642 9.33 53.08 7.26
C LEU A 642 8.58 53.37 5.96
N VAL A 643 9.29 53.75 4.91
CA VAL A 643 8.72 53.99 3.58
C VAL A 643 9.38 53.04 2.58
N VAL A 644 8.58 52.15 2.02
CA VAL A 644 9.00 51.18 1.01
C VAL A 644 8.70 51.76 -0.37
N THR A 645 9.74 52.16 -1.10
CA THR A 645 9.61 52.89 -2.37
C THR A 645 9.75 52.03 -3.61
N SER A 646 10.41 50.88 -3.50
CA SER A 646 10.70 49.95 -4.59
C SER A 646 11.10 48.59 -4.02
N GLY A 647 11.13 47.55 -4.85
CA GLY A 647 11.55 46.22 -4.43
C GLY A 647 10.59 45.57 -3.44
N VAL A 648 11.08 44.56 -2.73
CA VAL A 648 10.33 43.80 -1.73
C VAL A 648 11.02 43.99 -0.37
N THR A 649 10.42 44.79 0.50
CA THR A 649 10.90 44.93 1.88
C THR A 649 10.24 43.89 2.78
N CYS A 650 11.06 43.06 3.42
CA CYS A 650 10.63 42.05 4.36
C CYS A 650 10.95 42.45 5.79
N LEU A 651 9.93 42.59 6.63
CA LEU A 651 10.07 42.71 8.08
C LEU A 651 10.06 41.30 8.66
N ARG A 652 11.18 40.83 9.23
CA ARG A 652 11.32 39.48 9.79
C ARG A 652 11.74 39.56 11.25
N ALA A 653 10.88 39.08 12.15
CA ALA A 653 11.10 39.22 13.60
C ALA A 653 11.50 40.66 13.99
N ALA A 654 10.81 41.64 13.42
CA ALA A 654 11.13 43.05 13.55
C ALA A 654 10.13 43.80 14.43
N THR A 655 10.59 44.88 15.06
CA THR A 655 9.77 45.85 15.78
C THR A 655 9.91 47.22 15.15
N VAL A 656 8.89 47.66 14.41
CA VAL A 656 8.82 48.99 13.81
C VAL A 656 8.06 49.93 14.74
N THR A 657 8.75 50.94 15.26
CA THR A 657 8.16 52.00 16.11
C THR A 657 7.78 53.22 15.27
N GLY A 658 6.75 53.05 14.45
CA GLY A 658 6.25 54.03 13.49
C GLY A 658 5.26 53.41 12.51
N GLY A 659 4.74 54.22 11.58
CA GLY A 659 3.91 53.73 10.48
C GLY A 659 4.75 53.15 9.34
N VAL A 660 4.16 52.27 8.53
CA VAL A 660 4.77 51.73 7.31
C VAL A 660 3.97 52.21 6.11
N THR A 661 4.64 52.78 5.11
CA THR A 661 4.02 53.21 3.85
C THR A 661 4.65 52.48 2.68
N VAL A 662 3.84 51.78 1.87
CA VAL A 662 4.27 51.08 0.66
C VAL A 662 3.79 51.86 -0.55
N ARG A 663 4.74 52.33 -1.35
CA ARG A 663 4.45 53.09 -2.57
C ARG A 663 4.15 52.17 -3.74
N ALA A 664 3.57 52.77 -4.79
CA ALA A 664 3.22 52.05 -6.00
C ALA A 664 4.43 51.32 -6.61
N GLY A 665 4.22 50.08 -7.04
CA GLY A 665 5.27 49.23 -7.61
C GLY A 665 6.16 48.51 -6.59
N ALA A 666 6.06 48.83 -5.29
CA ALA A 666 6.81 48.17 -4.24
C ALA A 666 5.99 47.09 -3.51
N ALA A 667 6.66 46.23 -2.75
CA ALA A 667 6.03 45.16 -1.97
C ALA A 667 6.50 45.14 -0.52
N LEU A 668 5.62 44.68 0.36
CA LEU A 668 5.88 44.51 1.79
C LEU A 668 5.50 43.11 2.24
N VAL A 669 6.42 42.41 2.89
CA VAL A 669 6.17 41.15 3.59
C VAL A 669 6.47 41.36 5.07
N VAL A 670 5.51 41.09 5.95
CA VAL A 670 5.64 41.25 7.40
C VAL A 670 5.48 39.88 8.04
N ASP A 671 6.57 39.28 8.50
CA ASP A 671 6.60 37.96 9.13
C ASP A 671 7.03 38.06 10.60
N ARG A 672 6.21 37.50 11.51
CA ARG A 672 6.43 37.47 12.96
C ARG A 672 6.93 38.79 13.54
N SER A 673 6.38 39.90 13.04
CA SER A 673 6.84 41.25 13.33
C SER A 673 5.75 42.10 14.00
N SER A 674 6.16 43.19 14.64
CA SER A 674 5.26 44.13 15.32
C SER A 674 5.43 45.54 14.78
N ILE A 675 4.34 46.19 14.41
CA ILE A 675 4.30 47.57 13.90
C ILE A 675 3.40 48.40 14.83
N THR A 676 3.93 49.47 15.42
CA THR A 676 3.15 50.31 16.35
C THR A 676 2.27 51.34 15.65
N GLY A 677 2.56 51.68 14.40
CA GLY A 677 1.77 52.62 13.59
C GLY A 677 0.81 51.91 12.62
N ALA A 678 0.23 52.70 11.72
CA ALA A 678 -0.60 52.20 10.62
C ALA A 678 0.27 51.65 9.47
N VAL A 679 -0.28 50.69 8.71
CA VAL A 679 0.29 50.22 7.45
C VAL A 679 -0.59 50.73 6.31
N VAL A 680 0.01 51.47 5.37
CA VAL A 680 -0.71 52.02 4.22
C VAL A 680 0.02 51.60 2.95
N ALA A 681 -0.66 50.84 2.10
CA ALA A 681 -0.15 50.42 0.80
C ALA A 681 -1.07 50.91 -0.31
N THR A 682 -0.49 51.58 -1.32
CA THR A 682 -1.24 52.09 -2.48
C THR A 682 -0.52 51.75 -3.76
N GLY A 683 -1.18 50.99 -4.64
CA GLY A 683 -0.60 50.54 -5.91
C GLY A 683 0.56 49.54 -5.74
N ALA A 684 0.64 48.87 -4.60
CA ALA A 684 1.70 47.90 -4.31
C ALA A 684 1.64 46.71 -5.27
N THR A 685 2.77 46.01 -5.42
CA THR A 685 2.80 44.72 -6.14
C THR A 685 2.41 43.58 -5.21
N ALA A 686 2.82 43.61 -3.94
CA ALA A 686 2.37 42.65 -2.94
C ALA A 686 2.32 43.24 -1.52
N VAL A 687 1.37 42.79 -0.71
CA VAL A 687 1.28 43.11 0.72
C VAL A 687 0.93 41.84 1.48
N GLU A 688 1.85 41.38 2.33
CA GLU A 688 1.67 40.17 3.13
C GLU A 688 1.89 40.45 4.61
N LEU A 689 0.92 40.09 5.46
CA LEU A 689 0.99 40.14 6.91
C LEU A 689 0.82 38.71 7.45
N LEU A 690 1.90 38.15 7.98
CA LEU A 690 2.01 36.75 8.39
C LEU A 690 2.38 36.72 9.88
N ASN A 691 1.50 36.17 10.72
CA ASN A 691 1.72 36.00 12.17
C ASN A 691 2.25 37.26 12.86
N SER A 692 1.73 38.43 12.46
CA SER A 692 2.27 39.73 12.83
C SER A 692 1.23 40.59 13.53
N SER A 693 1.70 41.62 14.25
CA SER A 693 0.82 42.56 14.94
C SER A 693 0.97 43.99 14.41
N VAL A 694 -0.15 44.64 14.15
CA VAL A 694 -0.24 46.05 13.76
C VAL A 694 -1.16 46.76 14.73
N ARG A 695 -0.64 47.74 15.48
CA ARG A 695 -1.49 48.51 16.41
C ARG A 695 -2.38 49.53 15.71
N GLY A 696 -1.96 50.02 14.53
CA GLY A 696 -2.75 50.93 13.70
C GLY A 696 -3.73 50.22 12.77
N ALA A 697 -4.35 50.98 11.88
CA ALA A 697 -5.11 50.44 10.77
C ALA A 697 -4.18 49.89 9.67
N VAL A 698 -4.67 48.91 8.92
CA VAL A 698 -4.03 48.37 7.71
C VAL A 698 -4.91 48.70 6.52
N THR A 699 -4.41 49.52 5.60
CA THR A 699 -5.13 49.92 4.38
C THR A 699 -4.34 49.49 3.15
N VAL A 700 -4.94 48.62 2.34
CA VAL A 700 -4.34 48.08 1.11
C VAL A 700 -5.24 48.42 -0.07
N THR A 701 -4.76 49.30 -0.94
CA THR A 701 -5.54 49.85 -2.07
C THR A 701 -4.83 49.64 -3.40
N GLY A 702 -5.54 49.10 -4.40
CA GLY A 702 -5.04 48.99 -5.77
C GLY A 702 -3.84 48.08 -5.95
N THR A 703 -3.65 47.07 -5.07
CA THR A 703 -2.57 46.09 -5.19
C THR A 703 -2.86 45.14 -6.34
N THR A 704 -1.83 44.79 -7.12
CA THR A 704 -1.98 44.06 -8.39
C THR A 704 -1.45 42.63 -8.38
N GLY A 705 -0.57 42.27 -7.44
CA GLY A 705 -0.05 40.91 -7.28
C GLY A 705 -0.74 40.16 -6.15
N HIS A 706 -0.17 40.22 -4.93
CA HIS A 706 -0.65 39.41 -3.80
C HIS A 706 -1.11 40.27 -2.63
N VAL A 707 -2.23 39.92 -2.01
CA VAL A 707 -2.68 40.50 -0.74
C VAL A 707 -3.01 39.35 0.21
N THR A 708 -2.21 39.22 1.27
CA THR A 708 -2.32 38.13 2.23
C THR A 708 -2.27 38.71 3.64
N ALA A 709 -3.24 38.36 4.49
CA ALA A 709 -3.18 38.53 5.92
C ALA A 709 -3.57 37.20 6.56
N VAL A 710 -2.62 36.56 7.25
CA VAL A 710 -2.82 35.26 7.90
C VAL A 710 -2.33 35.33 9.33
N GLY A 711 -3.17 34.88 10.27
CA GLY A 711 -2.81 34.77 11.69
C GLY A 711 -2.41 36.09 12.34
N SER A 712 -2.75 37.23 11.73
CA SER A 712 -2.25 38.54 12.15
C SER A 712 -3.26 39.28 13.01
N ARG A 713 -2.76 40.08 13.95
CA ARG A 713 -3.57 40.93 14.81
C ARG A 713 -3.47 42.38 14.38
N VAL A 714 -4.59 42.96 13.96
CA VAL A 714 -4.72 44.37 13.59
C VAL A 714 -5.61 45.04 14.63
N ASP A 715 -5.05 45.90 15.49
CA ASP A 715 -5.87 46.56 16.50
C ASP A 715 -6.82 47.62 15.90
N GLY A 716 -6.48 48.15 14.72
CA GLY A 716 -7.35 49.03 13.93
C GLY A 716 -8.23 48.30 12.91
N ALA A 717 -8.69 49.06 11.92
CA ALA A 717 -9.46 48.53 10.79
C ALA A 717 -8.53 47.89 9.75
N LEU A 718 -8.99 46.78 9.15
CA LEU A 718 -8.36 46.12 8.01
C LEU A 718 -9.18 46.41 6.76
N LEU A 719 -8.65 47.26 5.86
CA LEU A 719 -9.35 47.75 4.68
C LEU A 719 -8.65 47.30 3.39
N LEU A 720 -9.39 46.56 2.55
CA LEU A 720 -8.94 46.13 1.22
C LEU A 720 -9.83 46.76 0.16
N SER A 721 -9.28 47.62 -0.69
CA SER A 721 -10.06 48.30 -1.72
C SER A 721 -9.43 48.23 -3.10
N GLY A 722 -10.22 47.84 -4.11
CA GLY A 722 -9.79 47.90 -5.52
C GLY A 722 -8.58 47.05 -5.86
N ASN A 723 -8.26 46.01 -5.08
CA ASN A 723 -7.11 45.14 -5.36
C ASN A 723 -7.48 44.14 -6.47
N THR A 724 -6.62 44.01 -7.48
CA THR A 724 -6.84 43.15 -8.66
C THR A 724 -5.70 42.15 -8.80
N THR A 725 -5.82 40.99 -8.17
CA THR A 725 -4.72 40.04 -7.89
C THR A 725 -4.67 38.84 -8.86
N GLY A 726 -5.22 39.02 -10.08
CA GLY A 726 -5.23 37.98 -11.11
C GLY A 726 -6.19 36.84 -10.77
N THR A 727 -5.69 35.60 -10.71
CA THR A 727 -6.48 34.39 -10.43
C THR A 727 -6.52 34.01 -8.96
N THR A 728 -5.68 34.62 -8.11
CA THR A 728 -5.64 34.35 -6.67
C THR A 728 -6.40 35.44 -5.93
N ALA A 729 -7.43 35.08 -5.18
CA ALA A 729 -8.15 36.02 -4.31
C ALA A 729 -7.22 36.60 -3.22
N ALA A 730 -7.51 37.80 -2.74
CA ALA A 730 -6.88 38.28 -1.50
C ALA A 730 -7.24 37.35 -0.33
N ILE A 731 -6.26 36.99 0.48
CA ILE A 731 -6.43 36.02 1.57
C ILE A 731 -6.47 36.76 2.90
N LEU A 732 -7.58 36.63 3.63
CA LEU A 732 -7.76 37.12 4.99
C LEU A 732 -8.15 35.93 5.87
N ALA A 733 -7.20 35.23 6.46
CA ALA A 733 -7.45 33.99 7.20
C ALA A 733 -6.97 34.07 8.66
N GLY A 734 -7.84 33.73 9.61
CA GLY A 734 -7.50 33.64 11.04
C GLY A 734 -6.95 34.92 11.67
N ASN A 735 -7.31 36.09 11.13
CA ASN A 735 -6.85 37.37 11.68
C ASN A 735 -7.74 37.84 12.82
N GLU A 736 -7.21 38.68 13.70
CA GLU A 736 -8.00 39.47 14.63
C GLU A 736 -8.01 40.93 14.20
N ALA A 737 -9.18 41.54 14.03
CA ALA A 737 -9.30 42.94 13.59
C ALA A 737 -10.39 43.70 14.36
N ALA A 738 -10.25 45.03 14.51
CA ALA A 738 -11.36 45.83 15.04
C ALA A 738 -12.54 45.90 14.07
N SER A 739 -12.27 46.02 12.77
CA SER A 739 -13.26 45.92 11.71
C SER A 739 -12.60 45.44 10.42
N VAL A 740 -13.37 44.82 9.54
CA VAL A 740 -12.90 44.37 8.21
C VAL A 740 -13.81 44.95 7.15
N HIS A 741 -13.24 45.65 6.17
CA HIS A 741 -13.99 46.23 5.06
C HIS A 741 -13.31 45.93 3.74
N CYS A 742 -14.07 45.35 2.81
CA CYS A 742 -13.56 45.00 1.49
C CYS A 742 -14.49 45.49 0.39
N ALA A 743 -13.97 46.25 -0.57
CA ALA A 743 -14.77 46.80 -1.66
C ALA A 743 -14.01 46.80 -2.99
N GLY A 744 -14.64 46.30 -4.05
CA GLY A 744 -14.10 46.37 -5.41
C GLY A 744 -12.85 45.52 -5.66
N ASN A 745 -12.53 44.54 -4.80
CA ASN A 745 -11.44 43.60 -5.04
C ASN A 745 -11.85 42.55 -6.06
N SER A 746 -10.92 42.10 -6.90
CA SER A 746 -11.16 41.10 -7.94
C SER A 746 -9.98 40.12 -8.03
N PRO A 747 -10.16 38.84 -7.67
CA PRO A 747 -11.37 38.23 -7.11
C PRO A 747 -11.75 38.77 -5.72
N ALA A 748 -12.97 38.47 -5.25
CA ALA A 748 -13.38 38.82 -3.89
C ALA A 748 -12.50 38.09 -2.84
N PRO A 749 -12.18 38.71 -1.68
CA PRO A 749 -11.30 38.09 -0.70
C PRO A 749 -11.89 36.81 -0.08
N VAL A 750 -11.04 35.92 0.42
CA VAL A 750 -11.39 34.62 1.01
C VAL A 750 -10.67 34.38 2.33
N ASP A 751 -11.23 33.52 3.20
CA ASP A 751 -10.66 33.13 4.50
C ASP A 751 -10.07 31.71 4.54
N LEU A 752 -10.23 30.97 3.43
CA LEU A 752 -9.74 29.61 3.25
C LEU A 752 -10.23 28.63 4.34
N GLY A 753 -11.39 28.89 4.94
CA GLY A 753 -11.98 28.06 5.99
C GLY A 753 -11.54 28.39 7.42
N ALA A 754 -10.58 29.32 7.57
CA ALA A 754 -10.08 29.83 8.84
C ALA A 754 -10.65 31.24 9.12
N PRO A 755 -11.78 31.34 9.84
CA PRO A 755 -12.54 32.58 9.97
C PRO A 755 -11.77 33.66 10.74
N ASN A 756 -12.00 34.92 10.36
CA ASN A 756 -11.43 36.06 11.06
C ASN A 756 -12.24 36.40 12.33
N ARG A 757 -11.55 36.86 13.38
CA ARG A 757 -12.16 37.37 14.60
C ARG A 757 -12.30 38.88 14.53
N VAL A 758 -13.50 39.34 14.16
CA VAL A 758 -13.80 40.77 14.02
C VAL A 758 -14.52 41.28 15.29
N ARG A 759 -13.95 42.29 15.96
CA ARG A 759 -14.54 42.86 17.19
C ARG A 759 -15.73 43.78 16.90
N GLY A 760 -15.73 44.46 15.77
CA GLY A 760 -16.75 45.38 15.28
C GLY A 760 -17.47 44.82 14.05
N ALA A 761 -17.58 45.62 12.99
CA ALA A 761 -18.31 45.22 11.78
C ALA A 761 -17.39 44.63 10.69
N ALA A 762 -17.87 43.56 10.05
CA ALA A 762 -17.39 43.07 8.76
C ALA A 762 -18.34 43.54 7.64
N SER A 763 -17.82 44.07 6.54
CA SER A 763 -18.65 44.69 5.49
C SER A 763 -18.09 44.57 4.08
N GLY A 764 -18.97 44.81 3.10
CA GLY A 764 -18.65 44.64 1.68
C GLY A 764 -18.38 43.16 1.34
N GLN A 765 -17.34 42.91 0.54
CA GLN A 765 -16.93 41.57 0.11
C GLN A 765 -16.43 40.69 1.27
N CYS A 766 -16.10 41.27 2.42
CA CYS A 766 -15.58 40.53 3.58
C CYS A 766 -16.63 40.26 4.67
N ARG A 767 -17.92 40.45 4.39
CA ARG A 767 -18.99 40.27 5.38
C ARG A 767 -19.07 38.84 5.94
N GLY A 768 -18.68 37.84 5.15
CA GLY A 768 -18.77 36.41 5.50
C GLY A 768 -17.43 35.74 5.78
N LEU A 769 -16.35 36.51 5.96
CA LEU A 769 -14.99 36.02 6.22
C LEU A 769 -14.62 36.09 7.70
#